data_AF-A0AAN7BE21-F1
#
_entry.id   AF-A0AAN7BE21-F1
#
_cell.length_a   1.000
_cell.length_b   1.000
_cell.length_c   1.000
_cell.angle_alpha   90.00
_cell.angle_beta   90.00
_cell.angle_gamma   90.00
#
_symmetry.space_group_name_H-M   'P 1'
#
loop_
_entity.id
_entity.type
_entity.pdbx_description
1 polymer ?
#
loop_
_entity_poly.entity_id
_entity_poly.type
_entity_poly.pdbx_seq_one_letter_code
_entity_poly.pdbx_strand_id
1 'polypeptide(L)'
;MARLAVEKPPVRRTPSPAPKSKQSKAAASKKKNDYTSEGVEDNDVFLLPGSDYQLLLVVTLVSAAVRLFRIYQPTSVVFDEVHFGGFASKYIKGKFFMDVHPPLAKLMITLFGYLAGFDGDFDFKDIGKDYLEPGVPYVAMRLFPAICGILLAPTMFLTLKAAGCRTFTAALGAGLIIFENGLLTQARLILLDSPLMIGTALTALAFTSFTNQQELGPSRAFTPSWWFWLAMTGLGLGITVSIKWVGLFTIAWVGSLTLVQLWVMLGDYKNVSIRLFSKHFLARVFCLIVIPLTFYMAMFGIHFLCLTNPGDGDGFMSSEFQSTLNSKGMQDVPADVLMGSKVSIRHVNTQGGYLHSHPLMYPTGSKQQQITLYPHKDDNNLWLLENQTQPLGADGQPINGTNAWYNLPDTPYIENGAIIRLYHSPTHRRLHSHDVRPPVTEAEWQNEVSAYGYDGFDGDANDFFRVEIVKKQSKSGIAQKRLRTIDTKFRLIHVMTGCVLFSHKVKLPDWASEQQEVTCARGGTLPNSVWYIEYNEHPKLGPDAEKVNYANPGFLGKFWELQKVMWKTNAGLVESHAWDSRPESWPILRRGINFWGKQHRQIYLIGNPLVWWSATAAVVIYVLFKGLAVLRWQRSFNDYASPVFKRFDYEIGTSVLGWALHYFPFYIMQRQLFLHHYFPALYFSIIAFCQVYDFVVARISLLGLKQHPLVGKAGALTFLILSGVVFYLYSPLAYGNTWTKPECKRVKLFNTWDWDCNTFLDTVSGTSSYEAYSSLPSTSAAAVQTPAASVQAPKADAPVGSEKAQAPIVDEKKADVSGAPVAPDQPIVHTEERVEYRDQDGNLLDEEQVKALEGKVEFKTRYETRTRVIDADGNEIVPPVAQEVPVAPPHPDVEGVDRETPKLVADDSIPAAEKSVEGQKEAEEKVPKPASEGNEATKKDEL
;
A
#
# COMPACT_ATOMS: atom_id res chain seq x y z
N MET A 1 114.98 -31.42 -30.30
CA MET A 1 115.52 -30.33 -29.47
C MET A 1 114.48 -29.21 -29.42
N ALA A 2 114.18 -28.69 -28.23
CA ALA A 2 113.27 -27.56 -27.93
C ALA A 2 111.80 -27.64 -28.42
N ARG A 3 110.88 -27.72 -27.45
CA ARG A 3 109.41 -27.72 -27.53
C ARG A 3 108.87 -26.56 -26.67
N LEU A 4 107.67 -26.08 -27.03
CA LEU A 4 106.61 -25.46 -26.21
C LEU A 4 107.02 -24.59 -25.01
N ALA A 5 106.64 -23.31 -25.05
CA ALA A 5 106.09 -22.57 -23.91
C ALA A 5 105.39 -21.28 -24.38
N VAL A 6 104.31 -20.96 -23.68
CA VAL A 6 103.53 -19.71 -23.71
C VAL A 6 104.10 -18.77 -22.63
N GLU A 7 104.32 -17.47 -22.90
CA GLU A 7 104.12 -16.34 -21.95
C GLU A 7 104.43 -14.92 -22.51
N LYS A 8 103.91 -13.91 -21.77
CA LYS A 8 103.71 -12.43 -21.91
C LYS A 8 105.01 -11.55 -21.78
N PRO A 9 105.05 -10.15 -21.76
CA PRO A 9 104.15 -9.09 -21.18
C PRO A 9 104.18 -7.66 -21.86
N PRO A 10 103.85 -6.49 -21.22
CA PRO A 10 102.67 -6.08 -20.42
C PRO A 10 101.87 -4.83 -20.91
N VAL A 11 100.62 -4.81 -20.43
CA VAL A 11 99.52 -3.83 -20.20
C VAL A 11 99.78 -2.30 -20.18
N ARG A 12 98.91 -1.53 -20.87
CA ARG A 12 98.61 -0.11 -20.63
C ARG A 12 97.10 0.06 -20.35
N ARG A 13 96.73 0.48 -19.13
CA ARG A 13 95.34 0.67 -18.64
C ARG A 13 94.81 2.05 -19.06
N THR A 14 93.64 2.10 -19.69
CA THR A 14 92.80 3.31 -19.80
C THR A 14 91.84 3.40 -18.59
N PRO A 15 91.48 4.61 -18.12
CA PRO A 15 90.75 4.78 -16.86
C PRO A 15 89.26 4.42 -16.99
N SER A 16 88.74 3.75 -15.96
CA SER A 16 87.33 3.42 -15.76
C SER A 16 86.44 4.66 -15.59
N PRO A 17 85.19 4.67 -16.10
CA PRO A 17 84.19 5.63 -15.64
C PRO A 17 83.75 5.27 -14.22
N ALA A 18 83.75 6.27 -13.35
CA ALA A 18 83.20 6.27 -12.00
C ALA A 18 81.73 5.77 -11.96
N PRO A 19 81.22 5.27 -10.81
CA PRO A 19 79.93 4.62 -10.73
C PRO A 19 78.80 5.63 -11.01
N LYS A 20 78.00 5.36 -12.04
CA LYS A 20 76.71 6.04 -12.23
C LYS A 20 75.80 5.64 -11.08
N SER A 21 75.61 6.56 -10.15
CA SER A 21 74.55 6.51 -9.14
C SER A 21 73.25 6.03 -9.78
N LYS A 22 72.65 4.98 -9.23
CA LYS A 22 71.25 4.61 -9.50
C LYS A 22 70.37 5.78 -9.06
N GLN A 23 70.13 6.74 -9.94
CA GLN A 23 68.97 7.61 -9.83
C GLN A 23 67.75 6.77 -10.19
N SER A 24 67.06 6.26 -9.17
CA SER A 24 65.67 5.83 -9.33
C SER A 24 64.87 7.03 -9.81
N LYS A 25 64.51 7.06 -11.09
CA LYS A 25 63.45 7.95 -11.58
C LYS A 25 62.14 7.45 -11.01
N ALA A 26 61.80 7.92 -9.81
CA ALA A 26 60.42 7.96 -9.36
C ALA A 26 59.68 8.93 -10.30
N ALA A 27 58.88 8.38 -11.22
CA ALA A 27 58.00 9.15 -12.06
C ALA A 27 56.88 9.75 -11.19
N ALA A 28 57.09 10.98 -10.72
CA ALA A 28 56.01 11.78 -10.15
C ALA A 28 55.01 12.11 -11.28
N SER A 29 53.81 11.55 -11.18
CA SER A 29 52.66 11.91 -12.03
C SER A 29 52.42 13.42 -11.95
N LYS A 30 52.61 14.14 -13.06
CA LYS A 30 52.26 15.56 -13.17
C LYS A 30 50.73 15.69 -13.06
N LYS A 31 50.23 16.41 -12.05
CA LYS A 31 48.81 16.82 -11.99
C LYS A 31 48.46 17.57 -13.29
N LYS A 32 47.36 17.19 -13.94
CA LYS A 32 46.82 17.95 -15.07
C LYS A 32 46.24 19.27 -14.55
N ASN A 33 46.43 20.35 -15.31
CA ASN A 33 45.86 21.67 -14.99
C ASN A 33 44.40 21.76 -15.52
N ASP A 34 43.54 20.86 -15.07
CA ASP A 34 42.11 20.83 -15.40
C ASP A 34 41.30 20.23 -14.23
N TYR A 35 39.96 20.15 -14.38
CA TYR A 35 39.06 19.60 -13.35
C TYR A 35 38.93 18.06 -13.41
N THR A 36 39.91 17.35 -14.00
CA THR A 36 39.95 15.88 -13.97
C THR A 36 40.18 15.40 -12.54
N SER A 37 39.38 14.42 -12.09
CA SER A 37 39.53 13.86 -10.75
C SER A 37 40.82 13.04 -10.63
N GLU A 38 41.43 13.03 -9.46
CA GLU A 38 42.69 12.30 -9.23
C GLU A 38 42.46 10.79 -9.16
N GLY A 39 43.32 10.02 -9.83
CA GLY A 39 43.25 8.54 -9.81
C GLY A 39 42.07 7.94 -10.58
N VAL A 40 41.45 8.70 -11.51
CA VAL A 40 40.44 8.15 -12.43
C VAL A 40 41.13 7.38 -13.54
N GLU A 41 40.53 6.25 -13.92
CA GLU A 41 40.84 5.53 -15.15
C GLU A 41 39.60 5.50 -16.05
N ASP A 42 39.83 5.43 -17.36
CA ASP A 42 38.79 5.32 -18.36
C ASP A 42 38.24 3.90 -18.39
N ASN A 43 37.07 3.70 -17.78
CA ASN A 43 36.40 2.40 -17.67
C ASN A 43 35.10 2.41 -18.48
N ASP A 44 35.10 3.07 -19.64
CA ASP A 44 33.95 3.07 -20.54
C ASP A 44 33.57 1.63 -20.91
N VAL A 45 32.33 1.25 -20.56
CA VAL A 45 31.82 -0.11 -20.77
C VAL A 45 31.72 -0.47 -22.25
N PHE A 46 31.73 0.51 -23.16
CA PHE A 46 31.79 0.26 -24.60
C PHE A 46 33.17 -0.17 -25.09
N LEU A 47 34.23 0.11 -24.32
CA LEU A 47 35.62 -0.16 -24.67
C LEU A 47 36.21 -1.37 -23.94
N LEU A 48 35.34 -2.23 -23.38
CA LEU A 48 35.78 -3.44 -22.69
C LEU A 48 36.49 -4.43 -23.63
N PRO A 49 37.47 -5.21 -23.13
CA PRO A 49 38.13 -6.23 -23.93
C PRO A 49 37.14 -7.33 -24.33
N GLY A 50 37.36 -7.98 -25.48
CA GLY A 50 36.47 -9.04 -25.99
C GLY A 50 36.22 -10.18 -24.99
N SER A 51 37.19 -10.49 -24.12
CA SER A 51 37.04 -11.47 -23.04
C SER A 51 35.96 -11.10 -22.01
N ASP A 52 35.79 -9.81 -21.72
CA ASP A 52 34.78 -9.34 -20.79
C ASP A 52 33.38 -9.48 -21.39
N TYR A 53 33.21 -9.22 -22.69
CA TYR A 53 31.95 -9.47 -23.40
C TYR A 53 31.60 -10.96 -23.50
N GLN A 54 32.59 -11.82 -23.73
CA GLN A 54 32.41 -13.27 -23.68
C GLN A 54 31.93 -13.73 -22.29
N LEU A 55 32.54 -13.19 -21.23
CA LEU A 55 32.14 -13.50 -19.85
C LEU A 55 30.75 -12.95 -19.54
N LEU A 56 30.40 -11.76 -20.02
CA LEU A 56 29.06 -11.18 -19.90
C LEU A 56 27.99 -12.09 -20.52
N LEU A 57 28.28 -12.66 -21.70
CA LEU A 57 27.40 -13.63 -22.35
C LEU A 57 27.23 -14.89 -21.48
N VAL A 58 28.34 -15.44 -20.97
CA VAL A 58 28.29 -16.61 -20.06
C VAL A 58 27.47 -16.32 -18.81
N VAL A 59 27.70 -15.19 -18.15
CA VAL A 59 26.94 -14.73 -16.98
C VAL A 59 25.45 -14.63 -17.31
N THR A 60 25.10 -14.10 -18.49
CA THR A 60 23.71 -13.97 -18.94
C THR A 60 23.06 -15.33 -19.15
N LEU A 61 23.77 -16.27 -19.78
CA LEU A 61 23.28 -17.63 -20.01
C LEU A 61 23.09 -18.41 -18.70
N VAL A 62 24.03 -18.30 -17.76
CA VAL A 62 23.90 -18.93 -16.43
C VAL A 62 22.74 -18.30 -15.66
N SER A 63 22.60 -16.97 -15.70
CA SER A 63 21.47 -16.26 -15.10
C SER A 63 20.13 -16.72 -15.69
N ALA A 64 20.05 -16.88 -17.01
CA ALA A 64 18.88 -17.43 -17.69
C ALA A 64 18.56 -18.86 -17.26
N ALA A 65 19.57 -19.74 -17.19
CA ALA A 65 19.39 -21.11 -16.75
C ALA A 65 18.84 -21.18 -15.31
N VAL A 66 19.35 -20.35 -14.40
CA VAL A 66 18.90 -20.30 -13.00
C VAL A 66 17.48 -19.72 -12.92
N ARG A 67 17.21 -18.54 -13.52
CA ARG A 67 15.91 -17.87 -13.35
C ARG A 67 14.76 -18.52 -14.10
N LEU A 68 15.02 -19.21 -15.22
CA LEU A 68 13.98 -19.90 -16.00
C LEU A 68 13.77 -21.36 -15.58
N PHE A 69 14.60 -21.88 -14.68
CA PHE A 69 14.46 -23.25 -14.20
C PHE A 69 13.06 -23.46 -13.59
N ARG A 70 12.27 -24.33 -14.25
CA ARG A 70 10.90 -24.67 -13.87
C ARG A 70 10.00 -23.45 -13.64
N ILE A 71 10.09 -22.43 -14.51
CA ILE A 71 9.24 -21.23 -14.40
C ILE A 71 7.72 -21.53 -14.43
N TYR A 72 7.32 -22.64 -15.05
CA TYR A 72 5.93 -23.13 -15.04
C TYR A 72 5.47 -23.66 -13.66
N GLN A 73 6.37 -23.87 -12.71
CA GLN A 73 6.02 -24.35 -11.37
C GLN A 73 6.05 -23.18 -10.38
N PRO A 74 5.05 -22.99 -9.51
CA PRO A 74 3.83 -23.77 -9.33
C PRO A 74 2.76 -23.39 -10.36
N THR A 75 1.84 -24.31 -10.66
CA THR A 75 0.74 -24.08 -11.62
C THR A 75 -0.43 -23.30 -11.03
N SER A 76 -0.23 -22.68 -9.86
CA SER A 76 -1.27 -21.95 -9.14
C SER A 76 -0.79 -20.57 -8.70
N VAL A 77 -1.76 -19.73 -8.34
CA VAL A 77 -1.57 -18.36 -7.87
C VAL A 77 -0.73 -18.35 -6.59
N VAL A 78 0.26 -17.46 -6.55
CA VAL A 78 1.17 -17.25 -5.41
C VAL A 78 0.89 -15.89 -4.75
N PHE A 79 1.38 -15.68 -3.52
CA PHE A 79 1.37 -14.39 -2.84
C PHE A 79 1.71 -13.22 -3.78
N ASP A 80 0.92 -12.15 -3.67
CA ASP A 80 0.94 -10.95 -4.53
C ASP A 80 0.66 -11.16 -6.03
N GLU A 81 0.74 -12.37 -6.59
CA GLU A 81 0.19 -12.65 -7.93
C GLU A 81 -1.33 -12.41 -7.95
N VAL A 82 -1.99 -12.57 -6.79
CA VAL A 82 -3.41 -12.22 -6.58
C VAL A 82 -3.71 -10.78 -7.01
N HIS A 83 -2.81 -9.86 -6.69
CA HIS A 83 -2.94 -8.43 -6.98
C HIS A 83 -2.55 -8.13 -8.43
N PHE A 84 -1.31 -8.48 -8.82
CA PHE A 84 -0.77 -8.07 -10.12
C PHE A 84 -1.37 -8.82 -11.30
N GLY A 85 -1.73 -10.10 -11.12
CA GLY A 85 -2.53 -10.84 -12.09
C GLY A 85 -3.92 -10.23 -12.22
N GLY A 86 -4.58 -9.92 -11.10
CA GLY A 86 -5.87 -9.23 -11.08
C GLY A 86 -5.84 -7.89 -11.81
N PHE A 87 -4.79 -7.09 -11.61
CA PHE A 87 -4.62 -5.83 -12.34
C PHE A 87 -4.41 -6.05 -13.85
N ALA A 88 -3.72 -7.11 -14.26
CA ALA A 88 -3.59 -7.44 -15.68
C ALA A 88 -4.95 -7.75 -16.31
N SER A 89 -5.80 -8.52 -15.62
CA SER A 89 -7.20 -8.75 -16.06
C SER A 89 -7.97 -7.43 -16.20
N LYS A 90 -7.80 -6.50 -15.26
CA LYS A 90 -8.48 -5.19 -15.29
C LYS A 90 -8.01 -4.32 -16.46
N TYR A 91 -6.72 -4.32 -16.79
CA TYR A 91 -6.20 -3.62 -17.97
C TYR A 91 -6.74 -4.20 -19.27
N ILE A 92 -6.78 -5.53 -19.43
CA ILE A 92 -7.31 -6.16 -20.66
C ILE A 92 -8.79 -5.83 -20.84
N LYS A 93 -9.56 -5.84 -19.75
CA LYS A 93 -10.98 -5.48 -19.74
C LYS A 93 -11.23 -3.96 -19.81
N GLY A 94 -10.18 -3.16 -19.77
CA GLY A 94 -10.23 -1.70 -19.69
C GLY A 94 -10.95 -1.16 -18.45
N LYS A 95 -11.09 -1.95 -17.38
CA LYS A 95 -11.80 -1.57 -16.16
C LYS A 95 -10.90 -0.77 -15.22
N PHE A 96 -11.29 0.45 -14.89
CA PHE A 96 -10.54 1.31 -13.99
C PHE A 96 -10.38 0.69 -12.61
N PHE A 97 -9.18 0.83 -12.04
CA PHE A 97 -8.83 0.38 -10.71
C PHE A 97 -7.86 1.36 -10.06
N MET A 98 -7.85 1.38 -8.74
CA MET A 98 -6.91 2.18 -7.96
C MET A 98 -5.89 1.25 -7.29
N ASP A 99 -4.62 1.62 -7.39
CA ASP A 99 -3.51 0.92 -6.74
C ASP A 99 -2.48 1.94 -6.24
N VAL A 100 -1.76 1.60 -5.18
CA VAL A 100 -0.73 2.46 -4.56
C VAL A 100 0.54 2.56 -5.40
N HIS A 101 0.75 1.65 -6.35
CA HIS A 101 1.95 1.64 -7.19
C HIS A 101 1.72 2.30 -8.55
N PRO A 102 2.72 3.01 -9.08
CA PRO A 102 2.72 3.48 -10.47
C PRO A 102 2.56 2.35 -11.51
N PRO A 103 2.14 2.67 -12.75
CA PRO A 103 1.54 1.66 -13.63
C PRO A 103 2.52 0.81 -14.46
N LEU A 104 3.79 1.21 -14.63
CA LEU A 104 4.69 0.63 -15.66
C LEU A 104 4.83 -0.89 -15.54
N ALA A 105 5.18 -1.42 -14.37
CA ALA A 105 5.38 -2.87 -14.22
C ALA A 105 4.09 -3.65 -14.49
N LYS A 106 2.94 -3.12 -14.05
CA LYS A 106 1.64 -3.75 -14.28
C LYS A 106 1.27 -3.74 -15.77
N LEU A 107 1.52 -2.64 -16.46
CA LEU A 107 1.33 -2.52 -17.92
C LEU A 107 2.21 -3.53 -18.67
N MET A 108 3.47 -3.71 -18.26
CA MET A 108 4.38 -4.66 -18.90
C MET A 108 3.99 -6.13 -18.64
N ILE A 109 3.57 -6.47 -17.41
CA ILE A 109 3.02 -7.79 -17.10
C ILE A 109 1.78 -8.07 -17.96
N THR A 110 0.89 -7.08 -18.06
CA THR A 110 -0.30 -7.15 -18.91
C THR A 110 0.06 -7.37 -20.37
N LEU A 111 1.05 -6.63 -20.89
CA LEU A 111 1.51 -6.77 -22.27
C LEU A 111 1.98 -8.20 -22.57
N PHE A 112 2.74 -8.81 -21.67
CA PHE A 112 3.19 -10.21 -21.84
C PHE A 112 2.02 -11.21 -21.77
N GLY A 113 1.05 -10.98 -20.89
CA GLY A 113 -0.19 -11.78 -20.85
C GLY A 113 -0.98 -11.65 -22.15
N TYR A 114 -1.21 -10.41 -22.61
CA TYR A 114 -1.95 -10.10 -23.83
C TYR A 114 -1.29 -10.70 -25.08
N LEU A 115 0.03 -10.55 -25.24
CA LEU A 115 0.80 -11.15 -26.35
C LEU A 115 0.75 -12.69 -26.34
N ALA A 116 0.53 -13.30 -25.18
CA ALA A 116 0.38 -14.74 -25.02
C ALA A 116 -1.09 -15.22 -25.09
N GLY A 117 -2.02 -14.33 -25.43
CA GLY A 117 -3.44 -14.65 -25.61
C GLY A 117 -4.30 -14.61 -24.35
N PHE A 118 -3.86 -13.93 -23.28
CA PHE A 118 -4.72 -13.72 -22.11
C PHE A 118 -5.87 -12.76 -22.44
N ASP A 119 -7.10 -13.18 -22.18
CA ASP A 119 -8.34 -12.43 -22.40
C ASP A 119 -8.84 -11.68 -21.16
N GLY A 120 -8.19 -11.88 -20.01
CA GLY A 120 -8.57 -11.27 -18.74
C GLY A 120 -9.66 -12.05 -17.96
N ASP A 121 -10.11 -13.20 -18.45
CA ASP A 121 -11.14 -14.04 -17.82
C ASP A 121 -10.54 -15.07 -16.85
N PHE A 122 -9.90 -14.54 -15.80
CA PHE A 122 -9.51 -15.31 -14.62
C PHE A 122 -9.55 -14.44 -13.37
N ASP A 123 -10.09 -15.00 -12.30
CA ASP A 123 -10.17 -14.34 -11.00
C ASP A 123 -9.03 -14.80 -10.09
N PHE A 124 -8.07 -13.89 -9.87
CA PHE A 124 -6.85 -14.11 -9.12
C PHE A 124 -7.03 -14.05 -7.59
N LYS A 125 -8.26 -14.01 -7.05
CA LYS A 125 -8.53 -13.79 -5.60
C LYS A 125 -7.77 -14.71 -4.63
N ASP A 126 -7.61 -16.00 -4.96
CA ASP A 126 -7.18 -17.01 -3.99
C ASP A 126 -5.78 -17.55 -4.30
N ILE A 127 -4.91 -17.54 -3.29
CA ILE A 127 -3.61 -18.22 -3.35
C ILE A 127 -3.87 -19.73 -3.47
N GLY A 128 -3.17 -20.39 -4.40
CA GLY A 128 -3.30 -21.82 -4.64
C GLY A 128 -4.36 -22.22 -5.66
N LYS A 129 -5.12 -21.25 -6.20
CA LYS A 129 -6.03 -21.45 -7.34
C LYS A 129 -5.25 -21.81 -8.60
N ASP A 130 -5.73 -22.81 -9.34
CA ASP A 130 -4.98 -23.39 -10.47
C ASP A 130 -5.15 -22.57 -11.77
N TYR A 131 -4.07 -22.49 -12.54
CA TYR A 131 -4.01 -21.79 -13.82
C TYR A 131 -4.27 -22.68 -15.04
N LEU A 132 -4.14 -24.01 -14.91
CA LEU A 132 -4.14 -24.92 -16.07
C LEU A 132 -5.54 -25.10 -16.64
N GLU A 133 -6.51 -25.41 -15.78
CA GLU A 133 -7.90 -25.65 -16.21
C GLU A 133 -8.50 -24.42 -16.92
N PRO A 134 -8.30 -23.17 -16.43
CA PRO A 134 -8.81 -21.98 -17.13
C PRO A 134 -7.92 -21.51 -18.30
N GLY A 135 -6.80 -22.18 -18.60
CA GLY A 135 -5.94 -21.83 -19.73
C GLY A 135 -5.17 -20.51 -19.61
N VAL A 136 -4.87 -20.04 -18.39
CA VAL A 136 -4.18 -18.75 -18.18
C VAL A 136 -2.73 -18.86 -18.66
N PRO A 137 -2.20 -17.93 -19.48
CA PRO A 137 -0.80 -17.94 -19.91
C PRO A 137 0.15 -17.38 -18.84
N TYR A 138 0.04 -17.88 -17.60
CA TYR A 138 0.82 -17.40 -16.44
C TYR A 138 2.33 -17.54 -16.64
N VAL A 139 2.78 -18.53 -17.42
CA VAL A 139 4.20 -18.71 -17.74
C VAL A 139 4.75 -17.52 -18.53
N ALA A 140 3.99 -17.02 -19.50
CA ALA A 140 4.37 -15.83 -20.26
C ALA A 140 4.36 -14.58 -19.37
N MET A 141 3.39 -14.47 -18.46
CA MET A 141 3.34 -13.37 -17.49
C MET A 141 4.55 -13.40 -16.52
N ARG A 142 4.94 -14.58 -16.03
CA ARG A 142 6.16 -14.80 -15.22
C ARG A 142 7.45 -14.57 -15.99
N LEU A 143 7.43 -14.75 -17.31
CA LEU A 143 8.60 -14.56 -18.16
C LEU A 143 9.11 -13.11 -18.11
N PHE A 144 8.23 -12.10 -18.00
CA PHE A 144 8.67 -10.71 -17.94
C PHE A 144 9.49 -10.38 -16.67
N PRO A 145 9.00 -10.65 -15.44
CA PRO A 145 9.81 -10.55 -14.23
C PRO A 145 11.07 -11.42 -14.29
N ALA A 146 11.01 -12.59 -14.94
CA ALA A 146 12.17 -13.46 -15.08
C ALA A 146 13.23 -12.83 -15.98
N ILE A 147 12.87 -12.28 -17.14
CA ILE A 147 13.78 -11.54 -18.03
C ILE A 147 14.41 -10.37 -17.28
N CYS A 148 13.63 -9.61 -16.50
CA CYS A 148 14.16 -8.54 -15.66
C CYS A 148 15.21 -9.06 -14.66
N GLY A 149 14.94 -10.19 -14.02
CA GLY A 149 15.87 -10.84 -13.11
C GLY A 149 17.12 -11.41 -13.80
N ILE A 150 16.99 -11.88 -15.05
CA ILE A 150 18.11 -12.37 -15.86
C ILE A 150 19.07 -11.23 -16.16
N LEU A 151 18.53 -10.09 -16.61
CA LEU A 151 19.28 -8.88 -16.97
C LEU A 151 19.95 -8.21 -15.76
N LEU A 152 19.51 -8.52 -14.53
CA LEU A 152 20.11 -7.95 -13.31
C LEU A 152 21.58 -8.37 -13.15
N ALA A 153 21.92 -9.62 -13.46
CA ALA A 153 23.28 -10.15 -13.35
C ALA A 153 24.29 -9.50 -14.31
N PRO A 154 24.06 -9.42 -15.64
CA PRO A 154 24.95 -8.70 -16.54
C PRO A 154 25.00 -7.19 -16.23
N THR A 155 23.92 -6.60 -15.75
CA THR A 155 23.93 -5.19 -15.32
C THR A 155 24.83 -4.96 -14.11
N MET A 156 24.82 -5.88 -13.13
CA MET A 156 25.76 -5.86 -12.00
C MET A 156 27.22 -5.98 -12.49
N PHE A 157 27.50 -6.91 -13.40
CA PHE A 157 28.84 -7.06 -13.99
C PHE A 157 29.32 -5.74 -14.60
N LEU A 158 28.51 -5.14 -15.48
CA LEU A 158 28.84 -3.89 -16.16
C LEU A 158 28.98 -2.71 -15.18
N THR A 159 28.15 -2.67 -14.13
CA THR A 159 28.22 -1.61 -13.11
C THR A 159 29.54 -1.66 -12.36
N LEU A 160 29.97 -2.86 -11.96
CA LEU A 160 31.27 -3.05 -11.30
C LEU A 160 32.44 -2.75 -12.24
N LYS A 161 32.32 -3.09 -13.54
CA LYS A 161 33.31 -2.70 -14.56
C LYS A 161 33.38 -1.18 -14.71
N ALA A 162 32.25 -0.48 -14.81
CA ALA A 162 32.19 0.98 -14.89
C ALA A 162 32.76 1.66 -13.62
N ALA A 163 32.58 1.04 -12.45
CA ALA A 163 33.17 1.46 -11.19
C ALA A 163 34.70 1.20 -11.11
N GLY A 164 35.30 0.58 -12.14
CA GLY A 164 36.73 0.28 -12.21
C GLY A 164 37.15 -1.02 -11.52
N CYS A 165 36.21 -1.89 -11.13
CA CYS A 165 36.56 -3.18 -10.55
C CYS A 165 37.17 -4.12 -11.59
N ARG A 166 38.04 -5.02 -11.15
CA ARG A 166 38.63 -6.04 -12.04
C ARG A 166 37.58 -7.03 -12.52
N THR A 167 37.83 -7.67 -13.66
CA THR A 167 36.89 -8.62 -14.29
C THR A 167 36.45 -9.75 -13.36
N PHE A 168 37.34 -10.32 -12.55
CA PHE A 168 36.95 -11.40 -11.62
C PHE A 168 36.07 -10.88 -10.47
N THR A 169 36.26 -9.65 -10.02
CA THR A 169 35.41 -9.00 -9.01
C THR A 169 34.03 -8.69 -9.59
N ALA A 170 33.98 -8.23 -10.84
CA ALA A 170 32.72 -8.03 -11.57
C ALA A 170 31.96 -9.36 -11.77
N ALA A 171 32.68 -10.43 -12.10
CA ALA A 171 32.12 -11.78 -12.21
C ALA A 171 31.60 -12.32 -10.88
N LEU A 172 32.33 -12.05 -9.78
CA LEU A 172 31.89 -12.36 -8.42
C LEU A 172 30.55 -11.67 -8.16
N GLY A 173 30.45 -10.35 -8.33
CA GLY A 173 29.21 -9.61 -8.08
C GLY A 173 28.02 -10.10 -8.90
N ALA A 174 28.22 -10.37 -10.19
CA ALA A 174 27.19 -10.96 -11.03
C ALA A 174 26.78 -12.36 -10.55
N GLY A 175 27.74 -13.17 -10.13
CA GLY A 175 27.50 -14.48 -9.54
C GLY A 175 26.71 -14.42 -8.23
N LEU A 176 26.97 -13.43 -7.37
CA LEU A 176 26.18 -13.21 -6.15
C LEU A 176 24.72 -12.87 -6.47
N ILE A 177 24.46 -12.10 -7.52
CA ILE A 177 23.10 -11.82 -7.99
C ILE A 177 22.42 -13.09 -8.54
N ILE A 178 23.16 -13.95 -9.24
CA ILE A 178 22.63 -15.21 -9.76
C ILE A 178 22.25 -16.16 -8.61
N PHE A 179 23.14 -16.31 -7.63
CA PHE A 179 23.00 -17.24 -6.51
C PHE A 179 22.37 -16.61 -5.25
N GLU A 180 21.52 -15.60 -5.43
CA GLU A 180 20.75 -14.96 -4.36
C GLU A 180 19.29 -15.44 -4.40
N ASN A 181 18.89 -16.23 -3.40
CA ASN A 181 17.59 -16.91 -3.33
C ASN A 181 16.42 -15.93 -3.32
N GLY A 182 16.52 -14.81 -2.58
CA GLY A 182 15.44 -13.83 -2.49
C GLY A 182 15.16 -13.16 -3.83
N LEU A 183 16.22 -12.76 -4.55
CA LEU A 183 16.13 -12.15 -5.87
C LEU A 183 15.61 -13.15 -6.92
N LEU A 184 15.91 -14.44 -6.79
CA LEU A 184 15.33 -15.50 -7.62
C LEU A 184 13.82 -15.64 -7.37
N THR A 185 13.40 -15.75 -6.10
CA THR A 185 11.98 -15.93 -5.74
C THR A 185 11.12 -14.80 -6.29
N GLN A 186 11.58 -13.56 -6.22
CA GLN A 186 10.87 -12.41 -6.79
C GLN A 186 10.84 -12.40 -8.32
N ALA A 187 11.90 -12.85 -8.97
CA ALA A 187 11.99 -12.81 -10.43
C ALA A 187 11.14 -13.85 -11.14
N ARG A 188 10.80 -14.96 -10.48
CA ARG A 188 10.09 -16.07 -11.15
C ARG A 188 8.56 -15.99 -11.07
N LEU A 189 8.03 -15.02 -10.33
CA LEU A 189 6.59 -14.87 -10.06
C LEU A 189 6.06 -13.59 -10.72
N ILE A 190 4.74 -13.45 -10.83
CA ILE A 190 4.07 -12.26 -11.39
C ILE A 190 4.13 -11.10 -10.37
N LEU A 191 5.32 -10.55 -10.15
CA LEU A 191 5.61 -9.53 -9.14
C LEU A 191 6.31 -8.30 -9.74
N LEU A 192 6.14 -7.15 -9.09
CA LEU A 192 6.71 -5.87 -9.55
C LEU A 192 8.15 -5.62 -9.08
N ASP A 193 8.65 -6.39 -8.11
CA ASP A 193 9.95 -6.09 -7.50
C ASP A 193 11.11 -6.45 -8.44
N SER A 194 11.01 -7.51 -9.26
CA SER A 194 12.06 -7.82 -10.24
C SER A 194 12.20 -6.73 -11.32
N PRO A 195 11.11 -6.21 -11.93
CA PRO A 195 11.17 -4.99 -12.74
C PRO A 195 11.76 -3.78 -12.00
N LEU A 196 11.42 -3.56 -10.73
CA LEU A 196 11.98 -2.47 -9.92
C LEU A 196 13.50 -2.62 -9.76
N MET A 197 13.97 -3.84 -9.51
CA MET A 197 15.39 -4.15 -9.33
C MET A 197 16.19 -3.88 -10.60
N ILE A 198 15.71 -4.31 -11.77
CA ILE A 198 16.42 -4.00 -13.03
C ILE A 198 16.36 -2.52 -13.36
N GLY A 199 15.25 -1.81 -13.09
CA GLY A 199 15.18 -0.35 -13.25
C GLY A 199 16.21 0.38 -12.39
N THR A 200 16.32 -0.04 -11.12
CA THR A 200 17.33 0.48 -10.17
C THR A 200 18.75 0.17 -10.64
N ALA A 201 19.00 -1.06 -11.09
CA ALA A 201 20.31 -1.50 -11.56
C ALA A 201 20.75 -0.81 -12.86
N LEU A 202 19.86 -0.65 -13.84
CA LEU A 202 20.14 0.08 -15.07
C LEU A 202 20.43 1.55 -14.79
N THR A 203 19.73 2.14 -13.82
CA THR A 203 20.01 3.51 -13.36
C THR A 203 21.37 3.60 -12.68
N ALA A 204 21.71 2.64 -11.82
CA ALA A 204 23.02 2.58 -11.17
C ALA A 204 24.15 2.39 -12.19
N LEU A 205 23.98 1.51 -13.17
CA LEU A 205 24.91 1.34 -14.30
C LEU A 205 25.08 2.65 -15.06
N ALA A 206 23.98 3.26 -15.51
CA ALA A 206 24.02 4.46 -16.32
C ALA A 206 24.67 5.63 -15.57
N PHE A 207 24.34 5.80 -14.27
CA PHE A 207 24.92 6.85 -13.44
C PHE A 207 26.40 6.60 -13.13
N THR A 208 26.80 5.34 -12.93
CA THR A 208 28.21 4.97 -12.71
C THR A 208 29.03 5.21 -13.98
N SER A 209 28.53 4.82 -15.15
CA SER A 209 29.16 5.09 -16.45
C SER A 209 29.25 6.60 -16.74
N PHE A 210 28.18 7.34 -16.41
CA PHE A 210 28.19 8.80 -16.48
C PHE A 210 29.26 9.41 -15.56
N THR A 211 29.34 8.94 -14.32
CA THR A 211 30.31 9.42 -13.33
C THR A 211 31.74 9.12 -13.78
N ASN A 212 32.00 7.92 -14.34
CA ASN A 212 33.30 7.58 -14.93
C ASN A 212 33.73 8.62 -15.98
N GLN A 213 32.84 8.98 -16.90
CA GLN A 213 33.14 9.96 -17.94
C GLN A 213 33.22 11.40 -17.42
N GLN A 214 32.36 11.77 -16.47
CA GLN A 214 32.39 13.09 -15.85
C GLN A 214 33.72 13.34 -15.12
N GLU A 215 34.25 12.32 -14.45
CA GLU A 215 35.48 12.45 -13.67
C GLU A 215 36.74 12.53 -14.51
N LEU A 216 36.69 12.10 -15.78
CA LEU A 216 37.76 12.31 -16.78
C LEU A 216 37.87 13.77 -17.27
N GLY A 217 37.03 14.67 -16.75
CA GLY A 217 37.15 16.10 -16.94
C GLY A 217 36.82 16.57 -18.37
N PRO A 218 37.48 17.63 -18.86
CA PRO A 218 37.18 18.22 -20.17
C PRO A 218 37.32 17.25 -21.36
N SER A 219 38.14 16.20 -21.21
CA SER A 219 38.41 15.23 -22.28
C SER A 219 37.19 14.41 -22.69
N ARG A 220 36.23 14.22 -21.77
CA ARG A 220 35.02 13.40 -21.99
C ARG A 220 33.72 14.17 -21.74
N ALA A 221 33.75 15.27 -20.98
CA ALA A 221 32.57 16.10 -20.71
C ALA A 221 31.87 16.54 -22.00
N PHE A 222 30.54 16.41 -22.05
CA PHE A 222 29.68 16.78 -23.19
C PHE A 222 29.93 16.03 -24.51
N THR A 223 30.71 14.95 -24.50
CA THR A 223 30.78 14.03 -25.65
C THR A 223 29.45 13.28 -25.84
N PRO A 224 29.20 12.64 -27.01
CA PRO A 224 27.98 11.87 -27.21
C PRO A 224 27.78 10.75 -26.18
N SER A 225 28.87 10.09 -25.76
CA SER A 225 28.82 9.06 -24.71
C SER A 225 28.40 9.65 -23.35
N TRP A 226 28.87 10.87 -23.04
CA TRP A 226 28.53 11.56 -21.79
C TRP A 226 27.05 11.91 -21.74
N TRP A 227 26.52 12.43 -22.86
CA TRP A 227 25.10 12.71 -23.01
C TRP A 227 24.25 11.45 -22.98
N PHE A 228 24.70 10.38 -23.64
CA PHE A 228 24.01 9.10 -23.63
C PHE A 228 23.84 8.58 -22.20
N TRP A 229 24.91 8.48 -21.42
CA TRP A 229 24.81 7.95 -20.06
C TRP A 229 24.02 8.87 -19.12
N LEU A 230 24.11 10.18 -19.29
CA LEU A 230 23.31 11.12 -18.51
C LEU A 230 21.82 11.01 -18.85
N ALA A 231 21.46 10.93 -20.13
CA ALA A 231 20.08 10.75 -20.58
C ALA A 231 19.52 9.38 -20.16
N MET A 232 20.32 8.31 -20.27
CA MET A 232 19.95 6.97 -19.79
C MET A 232 19.77 6.93 -18.28
N THR A 233 20.54 7.71 -17.52
CA THR A 233 20.29 7.89 -16.08
C THR A 233 18.91 8.51 -15.85
N GLY A 234 18.60 9.59 -16.57
CA GLY A 234 17.28 10.23 -16.55
C GLY A 234 16.13 9.29 -16.87
N LEU A 235 16.25 8.53 -17.94
CA LEU A 235 15.27 7.52 -18.34
C LEU A 235 15.15 6.42 -17.28
N GLY A 236 16.26 5.94 -16.73
CA GLY A 236 16.29 4.95 -15.65
C GLY A 236 15.57 5.42 -14.39
N LEU A 237 15.78 6.69 -13.98
CA LEU A 237 15.06 7.30 -12.87
C LEU A 237 13.55 7.32 -13.14
N GLY A 238 13.14 7.69 -14.36
CA GLY A 238 11.75 7.69 -14.80
C GLY A 238 11.13 6.30 -14.78
N ILE A 239 11.83 5.28 -15.30
CA ILE A 239 11.41 3.88 -15.27
C ILE A 239 11.22 3.42 -13.82
N THR A 240 12.20 3.65 -12.96
CA THR A 240 12.19 3.15 -11.58
C THR A 240 11.02 3.74 -10.78
N VAL A 241 10.80 5.06 -10.85
CA VAL A 241 9.66 5.70 -10.16
C VAL A 241 8.31 5.33 -10.79
N SER A 242 8.26 5.02 -12.09
CA SER A 242 7.06 4.54 -12.78
C SER A 242 6.67 3.10 -12.45
N ILE A 243 7.55 2.34 -11.77
CA ILE A 243 7.28 0.98 -11.27
C ILE A 243 6.78 1.03 -9.83
N LYS A 244 7.54 1.68 -8.94
CA LYS A 244 7.23 1.79 -7.50
C LYS A 244 7.81 3.11 -6.98
N TRP A 245 7.13 3.76 -6.03
CA TRP A 245 7.65 4.99 -5.41
C TRP A 245 8.93 4.81 -4.60
N VAL A 246 9.34 3.58 -4.31
CA VAL A 246 10.71 3.29 -3.82
C VAL A 246 11.77 3.84 -4.79
N GLY A 247 11.46 4.00 -6.07
CA GLY A 247 12.33 4.68 -7.05
C GLY A 247 12.63 6.15 -6.73
N LEU A 248 11.86 6.80 -5.84
CA LEU A 248 12.21 8.13 -5.31
C LEU A 248 13.51 8.08 -4.51
N PHE A 249 13.87 6.95 -3.92
CA PHE A 249 15.16 6.78 -3.23
C PHE A 249 16.33 6.71 -4.22
N THR A 250 16.13 6.11 -5.40
CA THR A 250 17.10 6.16 -6.49
C THR A 250 17.29 7.59 -7.00
N ILE A 251 16.19 8.36 -7.11
CA ILE A 251 16.24 9.80 -7.44
C ILE A 251 17.00 10.56 -6.35
N ALA A 252 16.75 10.29 -5.07
CA ALA A 252 17.47 10.92 -3.97
C ALA A 252 18.97 10.58 -3.99
N TRP A 253 19.33 9.34 -4.33
CA TRP A 253 20.73 8.90 -4.43
C TRP A 253 21.47 9.59 -5.58
N VAL A 254 20.94 9.52 -6.80
CA VAL A 254 21.52 10.21 -7.97
C VAL A 254 21.53 11.71 -7.74
N GLY A 255 20.47 12.28 -7.18
CA GLY A 255 20.34 13.70 -6.86
C GLY A 255 21.41 14.16 -5.87
N SER A 256 21.60 13.42 -4.78
CA SER A 256 22.62 13.72 -3.76
C SER A 256 24.03 13.69 -4.33
N LEU A 257 24.37 12.67 -5.10
CA LEU A 257 25.68 12.57 -5.76
C LEU A 257 25.87 13.66 -6.82
N THR A 258 24.81 14.00 -7.55
CA THR A 258 24.82 15.11 -8.53
C THR A 258 25.07 16.45 -7.85
N LEU A 259 24.45 16.70 -6.70
CA LEU A 259 24.68 17.91 -5.91
C LEU A 259 26.13 17.97 -5.41
N VAL A 260 26.69 16.85 -4.95
CA VAL A 260 28.12 16.77 -4.58
C VAL A 260 29.03 17.04 -5.78
N GLN A 261 28.76 16.47 -6.94
CA GLN A 261 29.53 16.73 -8.17
C GLN A 261 29.49 18.20 -8.57
N LEU A 262 28.31 18.83 -8.53
CA LEU A 262 28.14 20.25 -8.83
C LEU A 262 28.85 21.13 -7.78
N TRP A 263 28.78 20.76 -6.50
CA TRP A 263 29.47 21.46 -5.42
C TRP A 263 30.99 21.43 -5.60
N VAL A 264 31.57 20.26 -5.92
CA VAL A 264 33.00 20.12 -6.19
C VAL A 264 33.43 20.93 -7.41
N MET A 265 32.64 20.91 -8.51
CA MET A 265 32.93 21.71 -9.70
C MET A 265 32.83 23.22 -9.43
N LEU A 266 31.86 23.66 -8.62
CA LEU A 266 31.73 25.07 -8.23
C LEU A 266 32.93 25.53 -7.38
N GLY A 267 33.49 24.63 -6.56
CA GLY A 267 34.69 24.89 -5.77
C GLY A 267 35.98 25.04 -6.59
N ASP A 268 36.04 24.53 -7.82
CA ASP A 268 37.20 24.67 -8.72
C ASP A 268 37.15 25.99 -9.51
N TYR A 269 37.35 27.10 -8.80
CA TYR A 269 37.37 28.45 -9.39
C TYR A 269 38.52 28.67 -10.38
N LYS A 270 39.52 27.78 -10.44
CA LYS A 270 40.68 27.92 -11.33
C LYS A 270 40.42 27.34 -12.70
N ASN A 271 39.80 26.16 -12.77
CA ASN A 271 39.61 25.45 -14.03
C ASN A 271 38.16 25.47 -14.54
N VAL A 272 37.18 25.83 -13.70
CA VAL A 272 35.75 25.81 -14.07
C VAL A 272 35.18 27.23 -14.11
N SER A 273 34.85 27.71 -15.32
CA SER A 273 34.15 28.99 -15.50
C SER A 273 32.66 28.89 -15.18
N ILE A 274 32.02 30.01 -14.80
CA ILE A 274 30.57 30.04 -14.53
C ILE A 274 29.74 29.59 -15.73
N ARG A 275 30.18 29.89 -16.96
CA ARG A 275 29.51 29.44 -18.19
C ARG A 275 29.57 27.92 -18.34
N LEU A 276 30.71 27.31 -18.03
CA LEU A 276 30.88 25.86 -18.05
C LEU A 276 30.06 25.18 -16.95
N PHE A 277 30.05 25.75 -15.75
CA PHE A 277 29.21 25.31 -14.64
C PHE A 277 27.72 25.33 -15.02
N SER A 278 27.22 26.46 -15.56
CA SER A 278 25.83 26.59 -16.00
C SER A 278 25.47 25.56 -17.08
N LYS A 279 26.41 25.24 -17.99
CA LYS A 279 26.20 24.18 -18.99
C LYS A 279 26.04 22.80 -18.33
N HIS A 280 26.88 22.48 -17.35
CA HIS A 280 26.76 21.23 -16.58
C HIS A 280 25.47 21.16 -15.76
N PHE A 281 25.07 22.28 -15.15
CA PHE A 281 23.84 22.40 -14.39
C PHE A 281 22.61 22.18 -15.26
N LEU A 282 22.47 22.93 -16.36
CA LEU A 282 21.33 22.82 -17.28
C LEU A 282 21.23 21.44 -17.93
N ALA A 283 22.37 20.82 -18.30
CA ALA A 283 22.39 19.46 -18.81
C ALA A 283 21.81 18.45 -17.79
N ARG A 284 22.18 18.58 -16.52
CA ARG A 284 21.67 17.73 -15.44
C ARG A 284 20.20 18.02 -15.14
N VAL A 285 19.76 19.28 -15.13
CA VAL A 285 18.34 19.62 -14.98
C VAL A 285 17.51 18.98 -16.09
N PHE A 286 17.93 19.11 -17.34
CA PHE A 286 17.22 18.52 -18.47
C PHE A 286 17.17 16.98 -18.35
N CYS A 287 18.32 16.32 -18.18
CA CYS A 287 18.34 14.86 -18.18
C CYS A 287 17.81 14.23 -16.89
N LEU A 288 18.08 14.79 -15.71
CA LEU A 288 17.75 14.18 -14.42
C LEU A 288 16.42 14.66 -13.83
N ILE A 289 15.75 15.65 -14.45
CA ILE A 289 14.43 16.13 -14.01
C ILE A 289 13.42 16.05 -15.16
N VAL A 290 13.69 16.67 -16.31
CA VAL A 290 12.70 16.76 -17.40
C VAL A 290 12.40 15.39 -18.02
N ILE A 291 13.43 14.61 -18.35
CA ILE A 291 13.27 13.25 -18.91
C ILE A 291 12.48 12.32 -17.97
N PRO A 292 12.88 12.12 -16.68
CA PRO A 292 12.15 11.22 -15.80
C PRO A 292 10.70 11.67 -15.55
N LEU A 293 10.45 12.97 -15.39
CA LEU A 293 9.10 13.50 -15.19
C LEU A 293 8.22 13.25 -16.42
N THR A 294 8.73 13.52 -17.62
CA THR A 294 8.01 13.28 -18.88
C THR A 294 7.68 11.80 -19.04
N PHE A 295 8.64 10.92 -18.77
CA PHE A 295 8.42 9.47 -18.84
C PHE A 295 7.37 9.00 -17.82
N TYR A 296 7.45 9.48 -16.57
CA TYR A 296 6.48 9.17 -15.52
C TYR A 296 5.06 9.57 -15.92
N MET A 297 4.87 10.80 -16.39
CA MET A 297 3.58 11.30 -16.86
C MET A 297 3.08 10.51 -18.08
N ALA A 298 3.97 10.15 -19.02
CA ALA A 298 3.60 9.35 -20.18
C ALA A 298 3.05 7.95 -19.80
N MET A 299 3.62 7.31 -18.77
CA MET A 299 3.13 6.01 -18.29
C MET A 299 1.71 6.11 -17.68
N PHE A 300 1.42 7.22 -16.98
CA PHE A 300 0.05 7.49 -16.54
C PHE A 300 -0.89 7.87 -17.69
N GLY A 301 -0.36 8.50 -18.74
CA GLY A 301 -1.09 8.73 -19.99
C GLY A 301 -1.56 7.41 -20.59
N ILE A 302 -0.65 6.43 -20.74
CA ILE A 302 -0.99 5.08 -21.22
C ILE A 302 -1.98 4.40 -20.27
N HIS A 303 -1.77 4.49 -18.96
CA HIS A 303 -2.67 3.93 -17.96
C HIS A 303 -4.12 4.43 -18.12
N PHE A 304 -4.32 5.73 -18.29
CA PHE A 304 -5.66 6.29 -18.51
C PHE A 304 -6.24 5.97 -19.90
N LEU A 305 -5.40 5.79 -20.91
CA LEU A 305 -5.85 5.37 -22.24
C LEU A 305 -6.32 3.91 -22.25
N CYS A 306 -5.71 3.04 -21.44
CA CYS A 306 -6.11 1.64 -21.32
C CYS A 306 -7.37 1.47 -20.45
N LEU A 307 -7.57 2.30 -19.43
CA LEU A 307 -8.64 2.16 -18.43
C LEU A 307 -9.79 3.13 -18.67
N THR A 308 -10.62 2.83 -19.67
CA THR A 308 -11.74 3.69 -20.08
C THR A 308 -13.07 3.26 -19.48
N ASN A 309 -13.22 2.04 -18.96
CA ASN A 309 -14.47 1.53 -18.41
C ASN A 309 -14.52 1.67 -16.88
N PRO A 310 -15.70 1.86 -16.28
CA PRO A 310 -15.88 1.79 -14.83
C PRO A 310 -15.45 0.44 -14.24
N GLY A 311 -15.00 0.45 -12.98
CA GLY A 311 -14.54 -0.73 -12.26
C GLY A 311 -14.28 -0.37 -10.79
N ASP A 312 -14.02 -1.35 -9.94
CA ASP A 312 -14.05 -1.22 -8.46
C ASP A 312 -13.17 -0.11 -7.84
N GLY A 313 -12.23 0.46 -8.60
CA GLY A 313 -11.40 1.58 -8.13
C GLY A 313 -12.00 2.96 -8.38
N ASP A 314 -13.12 3.07 -9.11
CA ASP A 314 -13.75 4.34 -9.46
C ASP A 314 -14.30 5.08 -8.23
N GLY A 315 -14.80 4.37 -7.22
CA GLY A 315 -15.30 4.91 -5.96
C GLY A 315 -14.26 5.70 -5.14
N PHE A 316 -12.97 5.53 -5.43
CA PHE A 316 -11.90 6.34 -4.82
C PHE A 316 -11.70 7.70 -5.49
N MET A 317 -12.27 7.89 -6.68
CA MET A 317 -12.13 9.10 -7.50
C MET A 317 -13.37 10.00 -7.37
N SER A 318 -13.18 11.27 -7.70
CA SER A 318 -14.23 12.28 -7.84
C SER A 318 -15.20 11.95 -8.98
N SER A 319 -16.40 12.51 -8.91
CA SER A 319 -17.37 12.33 -9.98
C SER A 319 -16.90 12.95 -11.30
N GLU A 320 -16.09 14.02 -11.27
CA GLU A 320 -15.43 14.61 -12.45
C GLU A 320 -14.45 13.64 -13.11
N PHE A 321 -13.73 12.83 -12.34
CA PHE A 321 -12.89 11.78 -12.91
C PHE A 321 -13.75 10.65 -13.47
N GLN A 322 -14.73 10.19 -12.71
CA GLN A 322 -15.61 9.08 -13.09
C GLN A 322 -16.41 9.39 -14.36
N SER A 323 -16.77 10.66 -14.60
CA SER A 323 -17.46 11.09 -15.82
C SER A 323 -16.63 10.91 -17.09
N THR A 324 -15.30 10.80 -16.96
CA THR A 324 -14.41 10.51 -18.09
C THR A 324 -14.34 9.03 -18.46
N LEU A 325 -14.92 8.15 -17.63
CA LEU A 325 -15.05 6.72 -17.94
C LEU A 325 -16.32 6.50 -18.77
N ASN A 326 -16.40 5.37 -19.48
CA ASN A 326 -17.56 4.90 -20.25
C ASN A 326 -18.74 4.49 -19.33
N SER A 327 -19.06 5.32 -18.36
CA SER A 327 -20.22 5.15 -17.50
C SER A 327 -21.45 5.61 -18.26
N LYS A 328 -22.35 4.67 -18.58
CA LYS A 328 -23.64 5.00 -19.22
C LYS A 328 -24.50 5.97 -18.38
N GLY A 329 -24.14 6.20 -17.12
CA GLY A 329 -24.95 6.89 -16.12
C GLY A 329 -24.60 8.36 -15.82
N MET A 330 -23.58 8.99 -16.43
CA MET A 330 -23.31 10.43 -16.25
C MET A 330 -23.73 11.23 -17.48
N GLN A 331 -25.03 11.19 -17.79
CA GLN A 331 -25.61 11.98 -18.86
C GLN A 331 -25.84 13.43 -18.42
N ASP A 332 -25.99 14.31 -19.41
CA ASP A 332 -26.36 15.69 -19.19
C ASP A 332 -27.74 15.76 -18.53
N VAL A 333 -27.80 16.38 -17.36
CA VAL A 333 -29.01 16.50 -16.55
C VAL A 333 -29.47 17.96 -16.51
N PRO A 334 -30.78 18.23 -16.41
CA PRO A 334 -31.29 19.59 -16.25
C PRO A 334 -30.61 20.34 -15.09
N ALA A 335 -30.17 21.55 -15.40
CA ALA A 335 -29.35 22.37 -14.50
C ALA A 335 -30.15 22.95 -13.35
N ASP A 336 -31.35 23.46 -13.63
CA ASP A 336 -32.20 24.06 -12.62
C ASP A 336 -33.02 23.00 -11.86
N VAL A 337 -33.07 23.13 -10.55
CA VAL A 337 -33.85 22.25 -9.67
C VAL A 337 -35.12 22.99 -9.24
N LEU A 338 -36.27 22.37 -9.49
CA LEU A 338 -37.59 22.93 -9.19
C LEU A 338 -38.20 22.21 -7.99
N MET A 339 -39.20 22.85 -7.36
CA MET A 339 -40.04 22.14 -6.40
C MET A 339 -40.75 20.97 -7.08
N GLY A 340 -40.77 19.79 -6.46
CA GLY A 340 -41.24 18.55 -7.08
C GLY A 340 -40.19 17.84 -7.94
N SER A 341 -38.96 18.35 -8.06
CA SER A 341 -37.90 17.60 -8.77
C SER A 341 -37.59 16.31 -8.04
N LYS A 342 -37.38 15.22 -8.79
CA LYS A 342 -36.74 14.01 -8.29
C LYS A 342 -35.24 14.18 -8.42
N VAL A 343 -34.51 14.05 -7.32
CA VAL A 343 -33.07 14.31 -7.27
C VAL A 343 -32.32 13.20 -6.56
N SER A 344 -31.04 13.02 -6.94
CA SER A 344 -30.08 12.31 -6.11
C SER A 344 -29.12 13.30 -5.45
N ILE A 345 -28.94 13.16 -4.14
CA ILE A 345 -28.13 14.07 -3.33
C ILE A 345 -26.86 13.33 -2.91
N ARG A 346 -25.70 13.94 -3.16
CA ARG A 346 -24.39 13.33 -2.91
C ARG A 346 -23.58 14.15 -1.91
N HIS A 347 -22.90 13.47 -1.01
CA HIS A 347 -22.05 14.10 -0.01
C HIS A 347 -20.68 14.46 -0.62
N VAL A 348 -20.13 15.63 -0.28
CA VAL A 348 -18.89 16.13 -0.92
C VAL A 348 -17.63 15.48 -0.36
N ASN A 349 -17.54 15.27 0.96
CA ASN A 349 -16.26 14.93 1.61
C ASN A 349 -16.06 13.43 1.90
N THR A 350 -17.06 12.59 1.65
CA THR A 350 -16.94 11.13 1.74
C THR A 350 -16.77 10.51 0.33
N GLN A 351 -16.41 9.23 0.26
CA GLN A 351 -16.17 8.52 -0.99
C GLN A 351 -17.49 8.22 -1.74
N GLY A 352 -18.11 9.27 -2.25
CA GLY A 352 -19.19 9.21 -3.23
C GLY A 352 -20.55 8.67 -2.74
N GLY A 353 -20.85 8.71 -1.45
CA GLY A 353 -22.14 8.25 -0.96
C GLY A 353 -23.30 9.17 -1.38
N TYR A 354 -24.32 8.57 -1.99
CA TYR A 354 -25.64 9.16 -2.17
C TYR A 354 -26.43 9.05 -0.86
N LEU A 355 -27.22 10.08 -0.56
CA LEU A 355 -28.24 9.97 0.46
C LEU A 355 -29.21 8.86 0.06
N HIS A 356 -29.29 7.82 0.89
CA HIS A 356 -29.95 6.56 0.56
C HIS A 356 -30.91 6.15 1.68
N SER A 357 -31.96 5.43 1.30
CA SER A 357 -32.85 4.78 2.26
C SER A 357 -33.43 3.50 1.68
N HIS A 358 -33.65 2.51 2.52
CA HIS A 358 -34.17 1.20 2.14
C HIS A 358 -35.08 0.68 3.25
N PRO A 359 -35.95 -0.32 3.03
CA PRO A 359 -36.95 -0.75 4.01
C PRO A 359 -36.37 -1.60 5.17
N LEU A 360 -35.19 -1.23 5.70
CA LEU A 360 -34.61 -1.78 6.93
C LEU A 360 -34.71 -0.71 8.03
N MET A 361 -35.00 -1.15 9.25
CA MET A 361 -35.15 -0.29 10.42
C MET A 361 -33.88 -0.28 11.27
N TYR A 362 -33.62 0.79 12.01
CA TYR A 362 -32.54 0.79 13.00
C TYR A 362 -32.84 -0.25 14.10
N PRO A 363 -31.84 -1.02 14.57
CA PRO A 363 -32.04 -1.99 15.65
C PRO A 363 -32.21 -1.31 17.02
N THR A 364 -31.62 -0.13 17.17
CA THR A 364 -31.63 0.71 18.38
C THR A 364 -32.11 2.13 18.01
N GLY A 365 -32.02 3.07 18.95
CA GLY A 365 -32.46 4.45 18.71
C GLY A 365 -33.97 4.52 18.50
N SER A 366 -34.41 5.23 17.47
CA SER A 366 -35.85 5.43 17.20
C SER A 366 -36.55 4.19 16.62
N LYS A 367 -35.78 3.19 16.17
CA LYS A 367 -36.26 2.03 15.41
C LYS A 367 -37.01 2.40 14.12
N GLN A 368 -36.80 3.62 13.60
CA GLN A 368 -37.34 4.05 12.32
C GLN A 368 -36.48 3.55 11.16
N GLN A 369 -36.89 3.85 9.92
CA GLN A 369 -36.19 3.39 8.72
C GLN A 369 -34.83 4.06 8.60
N GLN A 370 -33.84 3.29 8.16
CA GLN A 370 -32.45 3.73 8.09
C GLN A 370 -32.25 4.79 6.99
N ILE A 371 -31.38 5.76 7.28
CA ILE A 371 -30.79 6.66 6.31
C ILE A 371 -29.28 6.45 6.30
N THR A 372 -28.72 6.32 5.11
CA THR A 372 -27.32 5.94 4.92
C THR A 372 -26.69 6.70 3.76
N LEU A 373 -25.37 6.53 3.61
CA LEU A 373 -24.65 6.87 2.39
C LEU A 373 -24.33 5.60 1.61
N TYR A 374 -24.93 5.46 0.43
CA TYR A 374 -24.67 4.35 -0.48
C TYR A 374 -23.82 4.81 -1.68
N PRO A 375 -22.69 4.17 -2.00
CA PRO A 375 -21.77 4.67 -3.03
C PRO A 375 -22.20 4.41 -4.48
N HIS A 376 -23.21 3.55 -4.70
CA HIS A 376 -23.66 3.16 -6.04
C HIS A 376 -24.98 3.85 -6.41
N LYS A 377 -25.24 3.96 -7.72
CA LYS A 377 -26.51 4.48 -8.25
C LYS A 377 -27.61 3.44 -8.08
N ASP A 378 -28.72 3.86 -7.47
CA ASP A 378 -29.88 3.04 -7.14
C ASP A 378 -31.13 3.91 -7.14
N ASP A 379 -32.30 3.32 -7.40
CA ASP A 379 -33.59 4.04 -7.33
C ASP A 379 -33.92 4.47 -5.90
N ASN A 380 -33.38 3.78 -4.90
CA ASN A 380 -33.41 4.15 -3.48
C ASN A 380 -32.54 5.38 -3.12
N ASN A 381 -31.88 5.99 -4.11
CA ASN A 381 -31.19 7.27 -3.96
C ASN A 381 -32.06 8.46 -4.38
N LEU A 382 -33.30 8.23 -4.85
CA LEU A 382 -34.16 9.25 -5.43
C LEU A 382 -35.07 9.89 -4.39
N TRP A 383 -34.89 11.20 -4.23
CA TRP A 383 -35.64 12.05 -3.30
C TRP A 383 -36.48 13.06 -4.08
N LEU A 384 -37.76 13.14 -3.78
CA LEU A 384 -38.65 14.17 -4.29
C LEU A 384 -38.59 15.38 -3.35
N LEU A 385 -38.35 16.57 -3.93
CA LEU A 385 -38.27 17.81 -3.17
C LEU A 385 -39.68 18.38 -2.97
N GLU A 386 -40.18 18.40 -1.74
CA GLU A 386 -41.47 19.00 -1.40
C GLU A 386 -41.29 20.29 -0.59
N ASN A 387 -42.27 21.19 -0.64
CA ASN A 387 -42.29 22.39 0.19
C ASN A 387 -42.87 22.08 1.58
N GLN A 388 -42.76 23.02 2.53
CA GLN A 388 -43.38 22.95 3.86
C GLN A 388 -44.90 22.71 3.78
N THR A 389 -45.58 23.34 2.83
CA THR A 389 -47.03 23.22 2.61
C THR A 389 -47.32 22.68 1.21
N GLN A 390 -48.45 21.98 1.05
CA GLN A 390 -48.95 21.62 -0.28
C GLN A 390 -49.27 22.88 -1.10
N PRO A 391 -49.09 22.85 -2.42
CA PRO A 391 -49.41 24.00 -3.24
C PRO A 391 -50.93 24.18 -3.35
N LEU A 392 -51.38 25.43 -3.44
CA LEU A 392 -52.79 25.76 -3.60
C LEU A 392 -53.16 25.80 -5.08
N GLY A 393 -54.30 25.21 -5.45
CA GLY A 393 -54.89 25.30 -6.76
C GLY A 393 -55.45 26.69 -7.06
N ALA A 394 -55.91 26.91 -8.29
CA ALA A 394 -56.55 28.17 -8.71
C ALA A 394 -57.85 28.47 -7.94
N ASP A 395 -58.43 27.45 -7.31
CA ASP A 395 -59.59 27.49 -6.41
C ASP A 395 -59.23 27.77 -4.93
N GLY A 396 -57.94 27.91 -4.61
CA GLY A 396 -57.44 28.16 -3.27
C GLY A 396 -57.43 26.94 -2.35
N GLN A 397 -57.70 25.74 -2.87
CA GLN A 397 -57.64 24.48 -2.12
C GLN A 397 -56.28 23.79 -2.30
N PRO A 398 -55.77 23.05 -1.30
CA PRO A 398 -54.51 22.32 -1.43
C PRO A 398 -54.64 21.21 -2.49
N ILE A 399 -53.69 21.19 -3.42
CA ILE A 399 -53.53 20.09 -4.35
C ILE A 399 -52.84 18.96 -3.58
N ASN A 400 -53.58 17.91 -3.29
CA ASN A 400 -53.06 16.79 -2.51
C ASN A 400 -52.26 15.81 -3.39
N GLY A 401 -51.21 15.23 -2.78
CA GLY A 401 -50.37 14.20 -3.39
C GLY A 401 -49.00 14.70 -3.85
N THR A 402 -48.05 13.77 -3.98
CA THR A 402 -46.65 14.03 -4.35
C THR A 402 -46.49 14.66 -5.75
N ASN A 403 -47.44 14.41 -6.65
CA ASN A 403 -47.46 14.98 -8.00
C ASN A 403 -48.05 16.41 -8.06
N ALA A 404 -48.46 17.00 -6.93
CA ALA A 404 -49.10 18.31 -6.88
C ALA A 404 -48.26 19.41 -7.55
N TRP A 405 -46.93 19.32 -7.45
CA TRP A 405 -45.98 20.27 -8.02
C TRP A 405 -45.91 20.24 -9.55
N TYR A 406 -46.28 19.12 -10.18
CA TYR A 406 -46.26 18.97 -11.64
C TYR A 406 -47.41 19.72 -12.33
N ASN A 407 -48.54 19.87 -11.63
CA ASN A 407 -49.78 20.39 -12.20
C ASN A 407 -49.96 21.90 -12.00
N LEU A 408 -49.00 22.58 -11.38
CA LEU A 408 -49.04 24.03 -11.24
C LEU A 408 -48.82 24.73 -12.60
N PRO A 409 -49.20 26.00 -12.78
CA PRO A 409 -48.79 26.77 -13.97
C PRO A 409 -47.29 27.08 -13.91
N ASP A 410 -46.84 27.74 -12.84
CA ASP A 410 -45.44 28.07 -12.58
C ASP A 410 -44.92 27.29 -11.37
N THR A 411 -43.90 26.47 -11.57
CA THR A 411 -43.27 25.71 -10.47
C THR A 411 -42.08 26.50 -9.93
N PRO A 412 -42.03 26.80 -8.61
CA PRO A 412 -41.00 27.67 -8.06
C PRO A 412 -39.62 27.00 -8.04
N TYR A 413 -38.58 27.83 -8.20
CA TYR A 413 -37.19 27.44 -7.96
C TYR A 413 -36.91 27.32 -6.47
N ILE A 414 -35.93 26.49 -6.10
CA ILE A 414 -35.49 26.34 -4.71
C ILE A 414 -34.33 27.31 -4.45
N GLU A 415 -34.64 28.44 -3.81
CA GLU A 415 -33.65 29.48 -3.47
C GLU A 415 -32.97 29.24 -2.13
N ASN A 416 -31.85 29.94 -1.88
CA ASN A 416 -31.16 29.91 -0.60
C ASN A 416 -32.08 30.34 0.55
N GLY A 417 -32.20 29.51 1.58
CA GLY A 417 -33.09 29.72 2.72
C GLY A 417 -34.46 29.06 2.58
N ALA A 418 -34.78 28.44 1.45
CA ALA A 418 -36.01 27.67 1.28
C ALA A 418 -36.07 26.50 2.27
N ILE A 419 -37.25 26.24 2.82
CA ILE A 419 -37.52 25.08 3.68
C ILE A 419 -38.15 24.00 2.81
N ILE A 420 -37.52 22.82 2.80
CA ILE A 420 -37.93 21.68 2.01
C ILE A 420 -38.15 20.45 2.89
N ARG A 421 -38.92 19.50 2.36
CA ARG A 421 -39.00 18.12 2.81
C ARG A 421 -38.45 17.22 1.73
N LEU A 422 -37.76 16.17 2.14
CA LEU A 422 -37.16 15.20 1.23
C LEU A 422 -37.97 13.92 1.30
N TYR A 423 -38.78 13.65 0.28
CA TYR A 423 -39.64 12.47 0.22
C TYR A 423 -38.98 11.34 -0.56
N HIS A 424 -38.76 10.20 0.10
CA HIS A 424 -38.19 9.00 -0.48
C HIS A 424 -39.26 8.25 -1.28
N SER A 425 -39.12 8.25 -2.61
CA SER A 425 -40.16 7.74 -3.51
C SER A 425 -40.47 6.25 -3.32
N PRO A 426 -39.49 5.34 -3.16
CA PRO A 426 -39.75 3.91 -3.03
C PRO A 426 -40.46 3.48 -1.74
N THR A 427 -40.24 4.18 -0.62
CA THR A 427 -40.78 3.76 0.69
C THR A 427 -41.86 4.69 1.23
N HIS A 428 -42.20 5.75 0.50
CA HIS A 428 -43.21 6.74 0.88
C HIS A 428 -42.96 7.39 2.27
N ARG A 429 -41.67 7.62 2.59
CA ARG A 429 -41.22 8.23 3.85
C ARG A 429 -40.46 9.53 3.60
N ARG A 430 -40.29 10.36 4.62
CA ARG A 430 -39.53 11.60 4.54
C ARG A 430 -38.26 11.51 5.35
N LEU A 431 -37.22 12.22 4.91
CA LEU A 431 -36.04 12.45 5.73
C LEU A 431 -36.47 13.16 7.01
N HIS A 432 -36.04 12.63 8.14
CA HIS A 432 -36.48 13.02 9.46
C HIS A 432 -35.28 13.09 10.40
N SER A 433 -35.30 14.02 11.36
CA SER A 433 -34.32 14.02 12.45
C SER A 433 -34.95 14.44 13.76
N HIS A 434 -34.52 13.82 14.84
CA HIS A 434 -35.08 13.98 16.19
C HIS A 434 -33.97 14.00 17.23
N ASP A 435 -34.31 14.25 18.49
CA ASP A 435 -33.33 14.25 19.59
C ASP A 435 -33.08 12.83 20.13
N VAL A 436 -32.66 11.93 19.24
CA VAL A 436 -32.26 10.56 19.55
C VAL A 436 -30.80 10.39 19.13
N ARG A 437 -30.03 9.62 19.90
CA ARG A 437 -28.62 9.33 19.57
C ARG A 437 -28.52 8.41 18.36
N PRO A 438 -27.58 8.67 17.42
CA PRO A 438 -27.27 7.73 16.36
C PRO A 438 -26.83 6.37 16.92
N PRO A 439 -27.07 5.26 16.23
CA PRO A 439 -26.83 3.91 16.73
C PRO A 439 -25.34 3.54 16.81
N VAL A 440 -24.44 4.27 16.13
CA VAL A 440 -23.00 3.98 16.13
C VAL A 440 -22.24 5.17 16.72
N THR A 441 -22.43 6.36 16.17
CA THR A 441 -21.77 7.57 16.71
C THR A 441 -22.60 8.18 17.82
N GLU A 442 -22.46 7.64 19.04
CA GLU A 442 -23.17 8.11 20.26
C GLU A 442 -22.68 9.47 20.80
N ALA A 443 -22.13 10.33 19.93
CA ALA A 443 -21.58 11.63 20.33
C ALA A 443 -22.69 12.63 20.67
N GLU A 444 -22.48 13.45 21.71
CA GLU A 444 -23.53 14.34 22.24
C GLU A 444 -24.02 15.42 21.26
N TRP A 445 -23.19 15.76 20.28
CA TRP A 445 -23.47 16.78 19.27
C TRP A 445 -24.04 16.19 17.98
N GLN A 446 -24.26 14.87 17.90
CA GLN A 446 -24.91 14.22 16.76
C GLN A 446 -26.24 13.60 17.15
N ASN A 447 -27.22 13.80 16.27
CA ASN A 447 -28.55 13.25 16.36
C ASN A 447 -28.80 12.26 15.21
N GLU A 448 -29.60 11.24 15.47
CA GLU A 448 -30.03 10.25 14.49
C GLU A 448 -30.82 10.94 13.35
N VAL A 449 -30.60 10.45 12.14
CA VAL A 449 -31.37 10.81 10.95
C VAL A 449 -32.01 9.54 10.41
N SER A 450 -33.31 9.60 10.16
CA SER A 450 -34.13 8.44 9.81
C SER A 450 -35.09 8.78 8.65
N ALA A 451 -35.75 7.75 8.12
CA ALA A 451 -36.89 7.90 7.23
C ALA A 451 -38.18 7.59 8.01
N TYR A 452 -39.06 8.60 8.13
CA TYR A 452 -40.31 8.49 8.88
C TYR A 452 -41.55 8.87 8.05
N GLY A 453 -42.70 8.39 8.47
CA GLY A 453 -43.98 8.56 7.77
C GLY A 453 -44.40 7.34 6.95
N TYR A 454 -45.52 7.50 6.25
CA TYR A 454 -46.18 6.50 5.43
C TYR A 454 -46.98 7.21 4.32
N ASP A 455 -47.48 6.46 3.35
CA ASP A 455 -48.29 7.04 2.28
C ASP A 455 -49.59 7.67 2.83
N GLY A 456 -49.87 8.90 2.41
CA GLY A 456 -50.98 9.71 2.95
C GLY A 456 -50.71 10.36 4.32
N PHE A 457 -49.54 10.17 4.94
CA PHE A 457 -49.13 10.97 6.09
C PHE A 457 -48.63 12.35 5.64
N ASP A 458 -49.18 13.41 6.22
CA ASP A 458 -48.82 14.79 5.85
C ASP A 458 -47.39 15.18 6.25
N GLY A 459 -46.75 14.42 7.14
CA GLY A 459 -45.44 14.78 7.72
C GLY A 459 -45.57 15.64 8.97
N ASP A 460 -44.47 15.83 9.68
CA ASP A 460 -44.39 16.70 10.85
C ASP A 460 -43.28 17.76 10.72
N ALA A 461 -43.09 18.57 11.75
CA ALA A 461 -42.12 19.66 11.72
C ALA A 461 -40.66 19.19 11.74
N ASN A 462 -40.39 17.95 12.14
CA ASN A 462 -39.05 17.34 12.14
C ASN A 462 -38.65 16.81 10.74
N ASP A 463 -39.53 16.94 9.75
CA ASP A 463 -39.21 16.68 8.35
C ASP A 463 -38.65 17.94 7.64
N PHE A 464 -38.63 19.10 8.31
CA PHE A 464 -38.27 20.39 7.71
C PHE A 464 -36.76 20.62 7.70
N PHE A 465 -36.20 20.75 6.50
CA PHE A 465 -34.80 21.11 6.28
C PHE A 465 -34.68 22.41 5.49
N ARG A 466 -33.98 23.39 6.04
CA ARG A 466 -33.65 24.64 5.36
C ARG A 466 -32.41 24.45 4.51
N VAL A 467 -32.51 24.80 3.23
CA VAL A 467 -31.40 24.81 2.28
C VAL A 467 -30.50 26.02 2.54
N GLU A 468 -29.22 25.78 2.78
CA GLU A 468 -28.21 26.83 2.93
C GLU A 468 -27.11 26.67 1.88
N ILE A 469 -27.10 27.54 0.87
CA ILE A 469 -26.12 27.51 -0.22
C ILE A 469 -24.77 28.04 0.26
N VAL A 470 -23.74 27.22 0.12
CA VAL A 470 -22.35 27.55 0.45
C VAL A 470 -21.73 28.30 -0.72
N LYS A 471 -22.00 29.61 -0.80
CA LYS A 471 -21.63 30.47 -1.94
C LYS A 471 -20.17 30.35 -2.38
N LYS A 472 -19.24 30.17 -1.43
CA LYS A 472 -17.80 30.04 -1.72
C LYS A 472 -17.43 28.74 -2.45
N GLN A 473 -18.23 27.69 -2.32
CA GLN A 473 -18.00 26.39 -2.96
C GLN A 473 -18.89 26.16 -4.19
N SER A 474 -19.97 26.93 -4.34
CA SER A 474 -20.82 26.93 -5.54
C SER A 474 -20.22 27.76 -6.68
N LYS A 475 -20.56 27.40 -7.91
CA LYS A 475 -20.22 28.17 -9.12
C LYS A 475 -20.77 29.59 -9.03
N SER A 476 -19.97 30.58 -9.40
CA SER A 476 -20.36 32.00 -9.36
C SER A 476 -21.58 32.28 -10.24
N GLY A 477 -22.49 33.12 -9.77
CA GLY A 477 -23.70 33.51 -10.54
C GLY A 477 -24.97 32.87 -9.99
N ILE A 478 -25.75 32.21 -10.85
CA ILE A 478 -27.10 31.70 -10.53
C ILE A 478 -27.05 30.60 -9.45
N ALA A 479 -26.03 29.74 -9.45
CA ALA A 479 -25.84 28.65 -8.48
C ALA A 479 -25.50 29.14 -7.04
N GLN A 480 -25.28 30.44 -6.84
CA GLN A 480 -25.16 31.06 -5.51
C GLN A 480 -26.50 31.62 -4.99
N LYS A 481 -27.53 31.65 -5.83
CA LYS A 481 -28.87 32.17 -5.51
C LYS A 481 -29.89 31.04 -5.35
N ARG A 482 -29.87 30.05 -6.24
CA ARG A 482 -30.79 28.90 -6.26
C ARG A 482 -30.07 27.57 -6.48
N LEU A 483 -30.73 26.47 -6.10
CA LEU A 483 -30.21 25.13 -6.32
C LEU A 483 -30.11 24.82 -7.81
N ARG A 484 -28.91 24.42 -8.20
CA ARG A 484 -28.57 23.90 -9.53
C ARG A 484 -27.74 22.63 -9.41
N THR A 485 -28.08 21.65 -10.23
CA THR A 485 -27.41 20.34 -10.33
C THR A 485 -25.91 20.53 -10.58
N ILE A 486 -25.06 19.78 -9.87
CA ILE A 486 -23.58 19.80 -9.88
C ILE A 486 -22.95 21.11 -9.39
N ASP A 487 -23.41 22.25 -9.92
CA ASP A 487 -22.88 23.60 -9.75
C ASP A 487 -23.10 24.18 -8.34
N THR A 488 -24.11 23.71 -7.60
CA THR A 488 -24.44 24.22 -6.27
C THR A 488 -23.98 23.29 -5.16
N LYS A 489 -23.21 23.81 -4.22
CA LYS A 489 -22.86 23.15 -2.96
C LYS A 489 -23.68 23.76 -1.84
N PHE A 490 -24.41 22.96 -1.07
CA PHE A 490 -25.33 23.43 -0.05
C PHE A 490 -25.30 22.54 1.20
N ARG A 491 -25.85 23.05 2.30
CA ARG A 491 -26.11 22.32 3.54
C ARG A 491 -27.61 22.21 3.76
N LEU A 492 -28.02 21.17 4.48
CA LEU A 492 -29.41 20.99 4.91
C LEU A 492 -29.47 21.19 6.43
N ILE A 493 -30.11 22.26 6.86
CA ILE A 493 -30.24 22.62 8.28
C ILE A 493 -31.58 22.13 8.77
N HIS A 494 -31.59 21.17 9.70
CA HIS A 494 -32.84 20.73 10.32
C HIS A 494 -33.45 21.89 11.12
N VAL A 495 -34.70 22.25 10.82
CA VAL A 495 -35.31 23.50 11.32
C VAL A 495 -35.57 23.43 12.83
N MET A 496 -36.02 22.28 13.34
CA MET A 496 -36.44 22.16 14.74
C MET A 496 -35.28 22.15 15.73
N THR A 497 -34.15 21.55 15.36
CA THR A 497 -32.99 21.42 16.26
C THR A 497 -31.80 22.29 15.86
N GLY A 498 -31.82 22.90 14.66
CA GLY A 498 -30.73 23.69 14.12
C GLY A 498 -29.46 22.90 13.75
N CYS A 499 -29.47 21.58 13.90
CA CYS A 499 -28.36 20.73 13.46
C CYS A 499 -28.29 20.67 11.93
N VAL A 500 -27.14 20.26 11.41
CA VAL A 500 -26.88 20.17 9.97
C VAL A 500 -26.77 18.72 9.55
N LEU A 501 -27.41 18.35 8.44
CA LEU A 501 -27.24 17.03 7.86
C LEU A 501 -25.76 16.77 7.56
N PHE A 502 -25.25 15.70 8.13
CA PHE A 502 -23.82 15.44 8.29
C PHE A 502 -23.51 13.99 7.94
N SER A 503 -22.36 13.77 7.32
CA SER A 503 -21.83 12.42 7.16
C SER A 503 -20.32 12.41 7.26
N HIS A 504 -19.78 11.23 7.53
CA HIS A 504 -18.37 11.01 7.79
C HIS A 504 -17.99 9.59 7.37
N LYS A 505 -16.73 9.21 7.60
CA LYS A 505 -16.19 7.94 7.09
C LYS A 505 -16.61 6.71 7.90
N VAL A 506 -17.41 6.87 8.95
CA VAL A 506 -17.88 5.75 9.78
C VAL A 506 -18.92 4.97 9.00
N LYS A 507 -18.75 3.65 8.97
CA LYS A 507 -19.70 2.71 8.41
C LYS A 507 -20.59 2.16 9.52
N LEU A 508 -21.84 1.93 9.19
CA LEU A 508 -22.75 1.16 10.00
C LEU A 508 -22.37 -0.33 9.94
N PRO A 509 -22.71 -1.15 10.95
CA PRO A 509 -22.45 -2.59 10.95
C PRO A 509 -23.25 -3.37 9.90
N ASP A 510 -23.09 -4.70 9.89
CA ASP A 510 -23.71 -5.62 8.94
C ASP A 510 -25.23 -5.48 8.81
N TRP A 511 -25.93 -5.08 9.89
CA TRP A 511 -27.38 -4.83 9.88
C TRP A 511 -27.81 -3.67 8.96
N ALA A 512 -26.87 -2.85 8.51
CA ALA A 512 -27.04 -1.80 7.49
C ALA A 512 -26.07 -1.98 6.31
N SER A 513 -25.65 -3.22 6.03
CA SER A 513 -24.87 -3.59 4.84
C SER A 513 -23.57 -2.79 4.68
N GLU A 514 -22.90 -2.44 5.80
CA GLU A 514 -21.64 -1.67 5.80
C GLU A 514 -21.70 -0.30 5.09
N GLN A 515 -22.89 0.27 4.97
CA GLN A 515 -23.08 1.59 4.38
C GLN A 515 -22.63 2.70 5.35
N GLN A 516 -22.37 3.90 4.85
CA GLN A 516 -21.87 5.00 5.69
C GLN A 516 -23.00 5.64 6.51
N GLU A 517 -22.66 6.11 7.72
CA GLU A 517 -23.61 6.72 8.64
C GLU A 517 -23.98 8.16 8.22
N VAL A 518 -25.27 8.49 8.34
CA VAL A 518 -25.82 9.85 8.19
C VAL A 518 -26.39 10.29 9.52
N THR A 519 -26.01 11.49 9.95
CA THR A 519 -26.48 12.08 11.21
C THR A 519 -26.84 13.54 11.03
N CYS A 520 -27.38 14.17 12.06
CA CYS A 520 -27.60 15.60 12.11
C CYS A 520 -26.74 16.20 13.22
N ALA A 521 -25.72 16.97 12.85
CA ALA A 521 -24.68 17.45 13.73
C ALA A 521 -24.90 18.91 14.17
N ARG A 522 -24.88 19.17 15.48
CA ARG A 522 -24.79 20.51 16.06
C ARG A 522 -23.32 20.96 16.01
N GLY A 523 -23.01 22.00 15.22
CA GLY A 523 -21.63 22.46 15.03
C GLY A 523 -20.77 21.56 14.13
N GLY A 524 -21.40 20.78 13.24
CA GLY A 524 -20.69 19.93 12.28
C GLY A 524 -19.70 20.72 11.40
N THR A 525 -18.56 20.10 11.08
CA THR A 525 -17.54 20.72 10.24
C THR A 525 -18.09 21.03 8.84
N LEU A 526 -17.65 22.14 8.24
CA LEU A 526 -18.12 22.54 6.91
C LEU A 526 -17.92 21.44 5.86
N PRO A 527 -16.76 20.76 5.73
CA PRO A 527 -16.59 19.73 4.71
C PRO A 527 -17.57 18.55 4.85
N ASN A 528 -17.90 18.13 6.07
CA ASN A 528 -18.77 16.98 6.35
C ASN A 528 -20.27 17.32 6.37
N SER A 529 -20.62 18.57 6.07
CA SER A 529 -22.01 19.05 6.04
C SER A 529 -22.43 19.57 4.68
N VAL A 530 -21.58 19.39 3.65
CA VAL A 530 -21.81 19.91 2.31
C VAL A 530 -22.24 18.78 1.39
N TRP A 531 -23.32 19.07 0.67
CA TRP A 531 -23.99 18.20 -0.27
C TRP A 531 -24.16 18.92 -1.60
N TYR A 532 -24.45 18.14 -2.64
CA TYR A 532 -24.86 18.67 -3.94
C TYR A 532 -25.80 17.70 -4.64
N ILE A 533 -26.59 18.22 -5.56
CA ILE A 533 -27.49 17.40 -6.37
C ILE A 533 -26.70 16.91 -7.59
N GLU A 534 -26.68 15.60 -7.82
CA GLU A 534 -25.99 15.00 -8.97
C GLU A 534 -26.96 14.67 -10.10
N TYR A 535 -28.12 14.07 -9.78
CA TYR A 535 -29.19 13.81 -10.73
C TYR A 535 -30.39 14.71 -10.43
N ASN A 536 -31.07 15.17 -11.47
CA ASN A 536 -32.28 15.96 -11.38
C ASN A 536 -33.20 15.61 -12.55
N GLU A 537 -34.47 15.35 -12.24
CA GLU A 537 -35.51 15.12 -13.23
C GLU A 537 -36.80 15.81 -12.78
N HIS A 538 -37.45 16.51 -13.70
CA HIS A 538 -38.75 17.12 -13.46
C HIS A 538 -39.56 17.10 -14.76
N PRO A 539 -40.85 16.68 -14.74
CA PRO A 539 -41.67 16.56 -15.96
C PRO A 539 -41.80 17.85 -16.78
N LYS A 540 -41.76 19.02 -16.14
CA LYS A 540 -41.77 20.32 -16.83
C LYS A 540 -40.43 20.76 -17.42
N LEU A 541 -39.32 20.15 -17.01
CA LEU A 541 -38.01 20.42 -17.60
C LEU A 541 -37.92 19.58 -18.88
N GLY A 542 -38.37 20.16 -19.99
CA GLY A 542 -38.37 19.53 -21.30
C GLY A 542 -36.95 19.28 -21.85
N PRO A 543 -36.84 18.69 -23.06
CA PRO A 543 -35.55 18.39 -23.68
C PRO A 543 -34.68 19.64 -23.95
N ASP A 544 -35.31 20.81 -24.10
CA ASP A 544 -34.64 22.10 -24.36
C ASP A 544 -34.13 22.80 -23.09
N ALA A 545 -34.33 22.23 -21.91
CA ALA A 545 -33.82 22.78 -20.66
C ALA A 545 -32.29 22.86 -20.69
N GLU A 546 -31.72 23.91 -20.08
CA GLU A 546 -30.27 24.00 -19.88
C GLU A 546 -29.79 22.75 -19.13
N LYS A 547 -28.83 22.02 -19.70
CA LYS A 547 -28.26 20.83 -19.08
C LYS A 547 -26.84 21.10 -18.61
N VAL A 548 -26.46 20.40 -17.56
CA VAL A 548 -25.12 20.45 -16.96
C VAL A 548 -24.59 19.05 -16.80
N ASN A 549 -23.26 18.96 -16.83
CA ASN A 549 -22.51 17.77 -16.54
C ASN A 549 -21.19 18.19 -15.88
N TYR A 550 -20.46 17.22 -15.34
CA TYR A 550 -19.15 17.47 -14.76
C TYR A 550 -18.17 18.00 -15.81
N ALA A 551 -17.36 18.97 -15.41
CA ALA A 551 -16.28 19.45 -16.26
C ALA A 551 -15.24 18.35 -16.47
N ASN A 552 -14.78 18.17 -17.71
CA ASN A 552 -13.71 17.21 -17.98
C ASN A 552 -12.40 17.71 -17.33
N PRO A 553 -11.83 16.99 -16.34
CA PRO A 553 -10.61 17.42 -15.64
C PRO A 553 -9.35 17.39 -16.52
N GLY A 554 -9.42 16.79 -17.72
CA GLY A 554 -8.29 16.59 -18.61
C GLY A 554 -7.23 15.67 -18.01
N PHE A 555 -6.10 15.51 -18.72
CA PHE A 555 -5.03 14.62 -18.25
C PHE A 555 -4.45 15.07 -16.91
N LEU A 556 -4.12 16.37 -16.75
CA LEU A 556 -3.45 16.86 -15.54
C LEU A 556 -4.35 16.82 -14.31
N GLY A 557 -5.66 17.07 -14.46
CA GLY A 557 -6.61 16.93 -13.36
C GLY A 557 -6.69 15.47 -12.90
N LYS A 558 -6.90 14.54 -13.82
CA LYS A 558 -6.90 13.09 -13.52
C LYS A 558 -5.60 12.62 -12.91
N PHE A 559 -4.46 13.06 -13.46
CA PHE A 559 -3.14 12.71 -12.97
C PHE A 559 -2.96 13.15 -11.51
N TRP A 560 -3.15 14.43 -11.21
CA TRP A 560 -2.95 14.95 -9.85
C TRP A 560 -3.91 14.37 -8.83
N GLU A 561 -5.16 14.16 -9.23
CA GLU A 561 -6.15 13.50 -8.39
C GLU A 561 -5.72 12.07 -8.05
N LEU A 562 -5.36 11.27 -9.05
CA LEU A 562 -4.89 9.90 -8.82
C LEU A 562 -3.64 9.90 -7.94
N GLN A 563 -2.66 10.78 -8.16
CA GLN A 563 -1.46 10.87 -7.29
C GLN A 563 -1.82 11.15 -5.82
N LYS A 564 -2.80 12.03 -5.56
CA LYS A 564 -3.28 12.30 -4.19
C LYS A 564 -3.96 11.08 -3.58
N VAL A 565 -4.79 10.38 -4.35
CA VAL A 565 -5.46 9.16 -3.90
C VAL A 565 -4.45 8.06 -3.63
N MET A 566 -3.46 7.86 -4.51
CA MET A 566 -2.35 6.92 -4.31
C MET A 566 -1.60 7.24 -3.01
N TRP A 567 -1.28 8.51 -2.76
CA TRP A 567 -0.57 8.94 -1.55
C TRP A 567 -1.37 8.66 -0.28
N LYS A 568 -2.64 9.09 -0.26
CA LYS A 568 -3.54 8.90 0.88
C LYS A 568 -3.77 7.43 1.18
N THR A 569 -3.94 6.60 0.15
CA THR A 569 -4.13 5.16 0.29
C THR A 569 -2.87 4.50 0.82
N ASN A 570 -1.70 4.84 0.25
CA ASN A 570 -0.42 4.28 0.67
C ASN A 570 -0.10 4.62 2.14
N ALA A 571 -0.39 5.85 2.57
CA ALA A 571 -0.26 6.28 3.97
C ALA A 571 -1.30 5.60 4.90
N GLY A 572 -2.44 5.19 4.36
CA GLY A 572 -3.51 4.51 5.10
C GLY A 572 -3.32 3.01 5.30
N LEU A 573 -2.33 2.36 4.66
CA LEU A 573 -2.06 0.92 4.80
C LEU A 573 -1.37 0.60 6.14
N VAL A 574 -2.09 0.79 7.24
CA VAL A 574 -1.59 0.61 8.62
C VAL A 574 -1.95 -0.75 9.23
N GLU A 575 -2.76 -1.54 8.54
CA GLU A 575 -3.17 -2.87 9.01
C GLU A 575 -1.97 -3.82 9.10
N SER A 576 -1.91 -4.60 10.19
CA SER A 576 -0.86 -5.59 10.41
C SER A 576 -1.14 -6.86 9.61
N HIS A 577 -0.08 -7.52 9.16
CA HIS A 577 -0.20 -8.81 8.48
C HIS A 577 0.76 -9.81 9.10
N ALA A 578 0.37 -11.08 9.18
CA ALA A 578 1.14 -12.12 9.87
C ALA A 578 2.60 -12.28 9.40
N TRP A 579 2.87 -11.87 8.15
CA TRP A 579 4.18 -11.93 7.50
C TRP A 579 4.83 -10.56 7.27
N ASP A 580 4.31 -9.50 7.90
CA ASP A 580 4.99 -8.21 7.89
C ASP A 580 6.34 -8.27 8.63
N SER A 581 7.22 -7.32 8.32
CA SER A 581 8.55 -7.23 8.94
C SER A 581 9.02 -5.79 8.98
N ARG A 582 9.89 -5.47 9.94
CA ARG A 582 10.38 -4.11 10.18
C ARG A 582 11.85 -3.94 9.76
N PRO A 583 12.29 -2.71 9.43
CA PRO A 583 13.61 -2.44 8.87
C PRO A 583 14.79 -2.99 9.67
N GLU A 584 14.74 -2.96 11.00
CA GLU A 584 15.77 -3.47 11.91
C GLU A 584 16.04 -4.97 11.72
N SER A 585 15.07 -5.72 11.21
CA SER A 585 15.16 -7.16 11.02
C SER A 585 15.80 -7.57 9.69
N TRP A 586 15.86 -6.66 8.71
CA TRP A 586 16.23 -7.00 7.33
C TRP A 586 17.73 -7.28 7.16
N PRO A 587 18.68 -6.46 7.66
CA PRO A 587 20.12 -6.72 7.42
C PRO A 587 20.63 -8.02 8.06
N ILE A 588 19.98 -8.47 9.14
CA ILE A 588 20.32 -9.72 9.82
C ILE A 588 19.55 -10.94 9.29
N LEU A 589 18.62 -10.73 8.36
CA LEU A 589 17.75 -11.77 7.80
C LEU A 589 16.97 -12.52 8.89
N ARG A 590 16.31 -11.79 9.80
CA ARG A 590 15.67 -12.41 10.98
C ARG A 590 14.51 -13.34 10.64
N ARG A 591 13.70 -12.97 9.64
CA ARG A 591 12.50 -13.69 9.18
C ARG A 591 12.24 -13.34 7.72
N GLY A 592 11.70 -14.28 6.96
CA GLY A 592 11.28 -14.08 5.57
C GLY A 592 9.76 -13.94 5.43
N ILE A 593 9.24 -14.26 4.25
CA ILE A 593 7.81 -14.13 3.93
C ILE A 593 7.33 -15.42 3.28
N ASN A 594 6.23 -15.99 3.77
CA ASN A 594 5.61 -17.14 3.12
C ASN A 594 4.82 -16.72 1.89
N PHE A 595 5.06 -17.37 0.76
CA PHE A 595 4.46 -16.99 -0.53
C PHE A 595 3.41 -18.00 -1.00
N TRP A 596 3.63 -19.29 -0.76
CA TRP A 596 2.74 -20.34 -1.24
C TRP A 596 3.03 -21.66 -0.54
N GLY A 597 2.00 -22.49 -0.33
CA GLY A 597 2.14 -23.86 0.15
C GLY A 597 1.03 -24.75 -0.38
N LYS A 598 1.37 -25.85 -1.05
CA LYS A 598 0.43 -26.85 -1.56
C LYS A 598 1.18 -28.13 -1.89
N GLN A 599 0.53 -29.30 -1.78
CA GLN A 599 1.07 -30.59 -2.23
C GLN A 599 2.50 -30.87 -1.70
N HIS A 600 2.71 -30.70 -0.39
CA HIS A 600 4.01 -30.91 0.26
C HIS A 600 5.18 -30.09 -0.29
N ARG A 601 4.88 -28.92 -0.86
CA ARG A 601 5.85 -27.95 -1.37
C ARG A 601 5.52 -26.57 -0.82
N GLN A 602 6.54 -25.74 -0.68
CA GLN A 602 6.41 -24.39 -0.17
C GLN A 602 7.31 -23.44 -0.97
N ILE A 603 6.82 -22.21 -1.20
CA ILE A 603 7.64 -21.08 -1.63
C ILE A 603 7.73 -20.10 -0.47
N TYR A 604 8.96 -19.77 -0.08
CA TYR A 604 9.25 -18.85 1.01
C TYR A 604 10.35 -17.90 0.58
N LEU A 605 10.07 -16.60 0.65
CA LEU A 605 11.04 -15.56 0.32
C LEU A 605 12.01 -15.40 1.48
N ILE A 606 13.24 -15.89 1.27
CA ILE A 606 14.39 -15.64 2.12
C ILE A 606 15.64 -15.48 1.26
N GLY A 607 16.57 -14.64 1.71
CA GLY A 607 17.81 -14.41 1.00
C GLY A 607 18.89 -15.47 1.25
N ASN A 608 19.98 -15.42 0.48
CA ASN A 608 21.15 -16.25 0.74
C ASN A 608 21.94 -15.66 1.91
N PRO A 609 21.99 -16.30 3.09
CA PRO A 609 22.60 -15.71 4.29
C PRO A 609 24.09 -15.37 4.11
N LEU A 610 24.82 -16.14 3.29
CA LEU A 610 26.23 -15.85 3.01
C LEU A 610 26.41 -14.53 2.27
N VAL A 611 25.61 -14.30 1.22
CA VAL A 611 25.62 -13.06 0.43
C VAL A 611 25.10 -11.89 1.26
N TRP A 612 24.01 -12.12 1.99
CA TRP A 612 23.30 -11.10 2.74
C TRP A 612 24.15 -10.54 3.89
N TRP A 613 24.78 -11.41 4.68
CA TRP A 613 25.60 -10.99 5.80
C TRP A 613 26.95 -10.44 5.36
N SER A 614 27.57 -10.96 4.29
CA SER A 614 28.81 -10.38 3.77
C SER A 614 28.58 -8.98 3.20
N ALA A 615 27.46 -8.76 2.50
CA ALA A 615 27.05 -7.46 1.99
C ALA A 615 26.76 -6.47 3.13
N THR A 616 26.06 -6.91 4.18
CA THR A 616 25.82 -6.12 5.39
C THR A 616 27.13 -5.79 6.12
N ALA A 617 28.04 -6.76 6.24
CA ALA A 617 29.35 -6.55 6.85
C ALA A 617 30.19 -5.53 6.07
N ALA A 618 30.12 -5.50 4.74
CA ALA A 618 30.81 -4.51 3.92
C ALA A 618 30.35 -3.08 4.22
N VAL A 619 29.05 -2.87 4.43
CA VAL A 619 28.49 -1.58 4.85
C VAL A 619 29.05 -1.17 6.23
N VAL A 620 29.03 -2.09 7.20
CA VAL A 620 29.58 -1.84 8.55
C VAL A 620 31.07 -1.49 8.49
N ILE A 621 31.86 -2.23 7.72
CA ILE A 621 33.29 -1.97 7.51
C ILE A 621 33.51 -0.56 6.95
N TYR A 622 32.73 -0.15 5.95
CA TYR A 622 32.83 1.20 5.39
C TYR A 622 32.44 2.28 6.41
N VAL A 623 31.38 2.09 7.19
CA VAL A 623 30.96 3.06 8.22
C VAL A 623 32.05 3.24 9.28
N LEU A 624 32.65 2.13 9.76
CA LEU A 624 33.79 2.17 10.69
C LEU A 624 35.01 2.85 10.06
N PHE A 625 35.34 2.52 8.81
CA PHE A 625 36.39 3.18 8.05
C PHE A 625 36.13 4.69 7.98
N LYS A 626 34.91 5.12 7.63
CA LYS A 626 34.54 6.52 7.48
C LYS A 626 34.64 7.28 8.81
N GLY A 627 34.16 6.68 9.90
CA GLY A 627 34.29 7.24 11.25
C GLY A 627 35.76 7.45 11.63
N LEU A 628 36.62 6.45 11.42
CA LEU A 628 38.06 6.57 11.67
C LEU A 628 38.74 7.59 10.74
N ALA A 629 38.36 7.62 9.46
CA ALA A 629 38.89 8.57 8.49
C ALA A 629 38.58 10.02 8.89
N VAL A 630 37.35 10.30 9.33
CA VAL A 630 36.93 11.63 9.81
C VAL A 630 37.70 12.00 11.09
N LEU A 631 37.84 11.09 12.05
CA LEU A 631 38.62 11.33 13.27
C LEU A 631 40.10 11.63 12.97
N ARG A 632 40.71 10.88 12.04
CA ARG A 632 42.09 11.09 11.60
C ARG A 632 42.25 12.41 10.84
N TRP A 633 41.30 12.75 9.98
CA TRP A 633 41.27 14.04 9.29
C TRP A 633 41.19 15.21 10.29
N GLN A 634 40.31 15.13 11.29
CA GLN A 634 40.21 16.13 12.37
C GLN A 634 41.50 16.21 13.21
N ARG A 635 42.23 15.10 13.34
CA ARG A 635 43.57 15.02 13.95
C ARG A 635 44.71 15.44 13.00
N SER A 636 44.39 16.02 11.84
CA SER A 636 45.35 16.52 10.84
C SER A 636 46.23 15.45 10.19
N PHE A 637 45.80 14.18 10.18
CA PHE A 637 46.42 13.16 9.34
C PHE A 637 46.05 13.42 7.86
N ASN A 638 47.04 13.36 6.97
CA ASN A 638 46.87 13.65 5.55
C ASN A 638 46.56 12.40 4.70
N ASP A 639 45.63 11.56 5.16
CA ASP A 639 45.32 10.28 4.50
C ASP A 639 44.77 10.47 3.07
N TYR A 640 43.98 11.53 2.86
CA TYR A 640 43.39 11.89 1.56
C TYR A 640 44.40 12.37 0.51
N ALA A 641 45.67 12.57 0.86
CA ALA A 641 46.73 12.76 -0.13
C ALA A 641 47.00 11.49 -0.94
N SER A 642 46.66 10.31 -0.41
CA SER A 642 46.74 9.05 -1.15
C SER A 642 45.54 8.90 -2.10
N PRO A 643 45.76 8.79 -3.42
CA PRO A 643 44.67 8.57 -4.37
C PRO A 643 43.87 7.30 -4.06
N VAL A 644 44.53 6.25 -3.56
CA VAL A 644 43.86 4.98 -3.21
C VAL A 644 42.88 5.18 -2.05
N PHE A 645 43.27 5.96 -1.03
CA PHE A 645 42.40 6.25 0.12
C PHE A 645 41.19 7.09 -0.28
N LYS A 646 41.41 8.14 -1.08
CA LYS A 646 40.36 9.00 -1.62
C LYS A 646 39.37 8.22 -2.51
N ARG A 647 39.90 7.33 -3.37
CA ARG A 647 39.10 6.46 -4.24
C ARG A 647 38.28 5.45 -3.44
N PHE A 648 38.86 4.83 -2.43
CA PHE A 648 38.16 3.91 -1.52
C PHE A 648 36.95 4.61 -0.87
N ASP A 649 37.18 5.79 -0.29
CA ASP A 649 36.11 6.56 0.37
C ASP A 649 35.00 6.95 -0.60
N TYR A 650 35.37 7.46 -1.78
CA TYR A 650 34.41 7.93 -2.76
C TYR A 650 33.62 6.77 -3.42
N GLU A 651 34.31 5.76 -3.96
CA GLU A 651 33.67 4.66 -4.71
C GLU A 651 32.74 3.85 -3.81
N ILE A 652 33.21 3.42 -2.64
CA ILE A 652 32.38 2.63 -1.71
C ILE A 652 31.34 3.53 -1.03
N GLY A 653 31.67 4.79 -0.74
CA GLY A 653 30.74 5.76 -0.17
C GLY A 653 29.54 6.03 -1.07
N THR A 654 29.73 6.07 -2.40
CA THR A 654 28.61 6.20 -3.34
C THR A 654 27.64 5.02 -3.26
N SER A 655 28.16 3.79 -3.17
CA SER A 655 27.35 2.57 -3.03
C SER A 655 26.67 2.50 -1.65
N VAL A 656 27.38 2.82 -0.57
CA VAL A 656 26.81 2.83 0.79
C VAL A 656 25.76 3.92 0.96
N LEU A 657 25.92 5.08 0.31
CA LEU A 657 24.86 6.09 0.24
C LEU A 657 23.62 5.56 -0.48
N GLY A 658 23.81 4.80 -1.56
CA GLY A 658 22.73 4.09 -2.25
C GLY A 658 21.99 3.13 -1.32
N TRP A 659 22.73 2.32 -0.56
CA TRP A 659 22.15 1.45 0.48
C TRP A 659 21.38 2.25 1.54
N ALA A 660 21.98 3.33 2.07
CA ALA A 660 21.39 4.13 3.14
C ALA A 660 20.06 4.77 2.73
N LEU A 661 20.00 5.35 1.54
CA LEU A 661 18.79 5.98 1.01
C LEU A 661 17.69 4.97 0.66
N HIS A 662 18.03 3.71 0.37
CA HIS A 662 17.06 2.64 0.17
C HIS A 662 16.73 1.86 1.45
N TYR A 663 17.28 2.26 2.60
CA TYR A 663 17.08 1.56 3.86
C TYR A 663 16.46 2.45 4.94
N PHE A 664 17.08 3.60 5.25
CA PHE A 664 16.64 4.45 6.35
C PHE A 664 15.24 5.06 6.20
N PRO A 665 14.76 5.43 5.00
CA PRO A 665 13.40 5.96 4.88
C PRO A 665 12.30 5.00 5.36
N PHE A 666 12.56 3.69 5.40
CA PHE A 666 11.57 2.73 5.90
C PHE A 666 11.35 2.80 7.41
N TYR A 667 12.28 3.39 8.19
CA TYR A 667 12.10 3.59 9.63
C TYR A 667 11.04 4.64 9.96
N ILE A 668 10.88 5.65 9.10
CA ILE A 668 9.92 6.73 9.29
C ILE A 668 8.55 6.43 8.66
N MET A 669 8.41 5.29 7.99
CA MET A 669 7.16 4.86 7.37
C MET A 669 6.28 4.10 8.38
N GLN A 670 5.15 4.70 8.73
CA GLN A 670 4.11 4.12 9.60
C GLN A 670 3.08 3.33 8.77
N ARG A 671 3.57 2.41 7.93
CA ARG A 671 2.72 1.52 7.12
C ARG A 671 3.25 0.09 7.19
N GLN A 672 2.48 -0.83 6.66
CA GLN A 672 2.86 -2.22 6.50
C GLN A 672 4.08 -2.37 5.56
N LEU A 673 5.06 -3.17 5.99
CA LEU A 673 6.34 -3.37 5.29
C LEU A 673 6.74 -4.85 5.29
N PHE A 674 7.62 -5.20 4.35
CA PHE A 674 8.00 -6.58 4.05
C PHE A 674 9.47 -6.66 3.64
N LEU A 675 10.11 -7.83 3.81
CA LEU A 675 11.52 -8.07 3.50
C LEU A 675 11.92 -7.69 2.05
N HIS A 676 11.01 -7.87 1.08
CA HIS A 676 11.28 -7.52 -0.32
C HIS A 676 11.58 -6.02 -0.54
N HIS A 677 11.16 -5.14 0.38
CA HIS A 677 11.49 -3.71 0.34
C HIS A 677 12.99 -3.43 0.51
N TYR A 678 13.75 -4.35 1.11
CA TYR A 678 15.19 -4.22 1.33
C TYR A 678 16.02 -4.54 0.08
N PHE A 679 15.46 -5.17 -0.96
CA PHE A 679 16.25 -5.67 -2.09
C PHE A 679 17.02 -4.58 -2.85
N PRO A 680 16.49 -3.36 -3.10
CA PRO A 680 17.29 -2.28 -3.67
C PRO A 680 18.50 -1.93 -2.80
N ALA A 681 18.34 -1.89 -1.46
CA ALA A 681 19.46 -1.67 -0.55
C ALA A 681 20.46 -2.84 -0.59
N LEU A 682 19.98 -4.09 -0.61
CA LEU A 682 20.81 -5.28 -0.77
C LEU A 682 21.69 -5.18 -2.03
N TYR A 683 21.12 -4.78 -3.18
CA TYR A 683 21.86 -4.61 -4.42
C TYR A 683 23.05 -3.65 -4.28
N PHE A 684 22.83 -2.47 -3.67
CA PHE A 684 23.91 -1.52 -3.39
C PHE A 684 24.93 -2.06 -2.39
N SER A 685 24.51 -2.83 -1.38
CA SER A 685 25.44 -3.47 -0.44
C SER A 685 26.29 -4.58 -1.09
N ILE A 686 25.77 -5.28 -2.11
CA ILE A 686 26.54 -6.24 -2.92
C ILE A 686 27.59 -5.49 -3.75
N ILE A 687 27.25 -4.34 -4.35
CA ILE A 687 28.23 -3.48 -5.03
C ILE A 687 29.34 -3.07 -4.04
N ALA A 688 28.95 -2.59 -2.85
CA ALA A 688 29.90 -2.19 -1.81
C ALA A 688 30.81 -3.36 -1.38
N PHE A 689 30.27 -4.56 -1.19
CA PHE A 689 31.06 -5.75 -0.90
C PHE A 689 32.08 -6.06 -1.98
N CYS A 690 31.67 -6.05 -3.26
CA CYS A 690 32.57 -6.29 -4.38
C CYS A 690 33.65 -5.20 -4.49
N GLN A 691 33.31 -3.94 -4.29
CA GLN A 691 34.29 -2.85 -4.26
C GLN A 691 35.30 -3.02 -3.11
N VAL A 692 34.83 -3.28 -1.88
CA VAL A 692 35.71 -3.57 -0.73
C VAL A 692 36.64 -4.74 -1.03
N TYR A 693 36.09 -5.82 -1.61
CA TYR A 693 36.87 -6.98 -2.02
C TYR A 693 37.95 -6.60 -3.05
N ASP A 694 37.60 -5.88 -4.11
CA ASP A 694 38.54 -5.40 -5.12
C ASP A 694 39.66 -4.57 -4.48
N PHE A 695 39.32 -3.59 -3.63
CA PHE A 695 40.32 -2.77 -2.96
C PHE A 695 41.31 -3.60 -2.12
N VAL A 696 40.81 -4.56 -1.33
CA VAL A 696 41.63 -5.41 -0.47
C VAL A 696 42.59 -6.29 -1.27
N VAL A 697 42.13 -6.90 -2.38
CA VAL A 697 42.95 -7.87 -3.13
C VAL A 697 43.77 -7.23 -4.25
N ALA A 698 43.35 -6.07 -4.78
CA ALA A 698 43.90 -5.50 -6.00
C ALA A 698 44.63 -4.16 -5.80
N ARG A 699 44.17 -3.33 -4.86
CA ARG A 699 44.57 -1.91 -4.80
C ARG A 699 45.39 -1.57 -3.55
N ILE A 700 45.04 -2.15 -2.40
CA ILE A 700 45.71 -1.94 -1.11
C ILE A 700 46.93 -2.86 -0.96
N SER A 701 48.07 -2.30 -0.53
CA SER A 701 49.32 -3.05 -0.33
C SER A 701 49.50 -3.63 1.07
N LEU A 702 48.64 -3.29 2.04
CA LEU A 702 48.81 -3.58 3.47
C LEU A 702 48.94 -5.08 3.79
N LEU A 703 48.19 -5.92 3.09
CA LEU A 703 48.15 -7.38 3.31
C LEU A 703 49.08 -8.17 2.37
N GLY A 704 49.89 -7.50 1.53
CA GLY A 704 50.73 -8.16 0.52
C GLY A 704 49.96 -8.85 -0.63
N LEU A 705 48.64 -8.97 -0.54
CA LEU A 705 47.77 -9.66 -1.52
C LEU A 705 47.86 -9.08 -2.93
N LYS A 706 48.13 -7.78 -3.07
CA LYS A 706 48.36 -7.12 -4.36
C LYS A 706 49.47 -7.80 -5.20
N GLN A 707 50.48 -8.38 -4.55
CA GLN A 707 51.59 -9.07 -5.19
C GLN A 707 51.23 -10.51 -5.63
N HIS A 708 50.11 -11.05 -5.11
CA HIS A 708 49.65 -12.41 -5.37
C HIS A 708 48.23 -12.42 -5.97
N PRO A 709 48.04 -11.98 -7.23
CA PRO A 709 46.72 -11.88 -7.85
C PRO A 709 45.99 -13.22 -7.97
N LEU A 710 46.71 -14.35 -7.93
CA LEU A 710 46.11 -15.69 -7.89
C LEU A 710 45.30 -15.94 -6.61
N VAL A 711 45.74 -15.42 -5.46
CA VAL A 711 45.03 -15.57 -4.18
C VAL A 711 43.70 -14.82 -4.21
N GLY A 712 43.69 -13.59 -4.74
CA GLY A 712 42.46 -12.82 -4.91
C GLY A 712 41.46 -13.45 -5.88
N LYS A 713 41.95 -14.09 -6.96
CA LYS A 713 41.09 -14.85 -7.89
C LYS A 713 40.55 -16.13 -7.25
N ALA A 714 41.40 -16.89 -6.56
CA ALA A 714 41.01 -18.10 -5.85
C ALA A 714 39.96 -17.78 -4.77
N GLY A 715 40.16 -16.73 -3.98
CA GLY A 715 39.20 -16.28 -2.97
C GLY A 715 37.84 -15.92 -3.55
N ALA A 716 37.80 -15.23 -4.69
CA ALA A 716 36.55 -14.87 -5.36
C ALA A 716 35.81 -16.12 -5.86
N LEU A 717 36.55 -17.06 -6.47
CA LEU A 717 35.99 -18.33 -6.93
C LEU A 717 35.47 -19.18 -5.76
N THR A 718 36.23 -19.29 -4.67
CA THR A 718 35.82 -20.01 -3.46
C THR A 718 34.55 -19.38 -2.87
N PHE A 719 34.49 -18.06 -2.74
CA PHE A 719 33.30 -17.37 -2.24
C PHE A 719 32.08 -17.62 -3.14
N LEU A 720 32.27 -17.58 -4.46
CA LEU A 720 31.21 -17.87 -5.42
C LEU A 720 30.71 -19.31 -5.35
N ILE A 721 31.62 -20.29 -5.20
CA ILE A 721 31.25 -21.70 -5.00
C ILE A 721 30.45 -21.86 -3.71
N LEU A 722 30.90 -21.27 -2.60
CA LEU A 722 30.17 -21.29 -1.34
C LEU A 722 28.78 -20.66 -1.48
N SER A 723 28.68 -19.52 -2.18
CA SER A 723 27.39 -18.89 -2.49
C SER A 723 26.47 -19.82 -3.28
N GLY A 724 27.01 -20.54 -4.28
CA GLY A 724 26.26 -21.54 -5.06
C GLY A 724 25.80 -22.74 -4.23
N VAL A 725 26.63 -23.22 -3.29
CA VAL A 725 26.25 -24.29 -2.35
C VAL A 725 25.12 -23.84 -1.44
N VAL A 726 25.24 -22.66 -0.83
CA VAL A 726 24.18 -22.11 0.04
C VAL A 726 22.91 -21.88 -0.78
N PHE A 727 23.03 -21.37 -2.00
CA PHE A 727 21.90 -21.21 -2.92
C PHE A 727 21.19 -22.52 -3.17
N TYR A 728 21.93 -23.60 -3.46
CA TYR A 728 21.37 -24.93 -3.69
C TYR A 728 20.60 -25.44 -2.47
N LEU A 729 21.15 -25.27 -1.26
CA LEU A 729 20.51 -25.68 0.00
C LEU A 729 19.14 -25.01 0.22
N TYR A 730 19.00 -23.72 -0.13
CA TYR A 730 17.74 -22.99 0.01
C TYR A 730 16.92 -22.94 -1.29
N SER A 731 17.40 -23.54 -2.39
CA SER A 731 16.70 -23.55 -3.68
C SER A 731 15.31 -24.21 -3.64
N PRO A 732 15.02 -25.20 -2.77
CA PRO A 732 13.66 -25.74 -2.67
C PRO A 732 12.62 -24.70 -2.27
N LEU A 733 12.96 -23.73 -1.42
CA LEU A 733 12.09 -22.63 -1.00
C LEU A 733 11.87 -21.58 -2.10
N ALA A 734 12.83 -21.43 -3.03
CA ALA A 734 12.71 -20.48 -4.12
C ALA A 734 11.92 -21.06 -5.30
N TYR A 735 12.24 -22.29 -5.72
CA TYR A 735 11.58 -22.95 -6.85
C TYR A 735 10.28 -23.66 -6.47
N GLY A 736 10.00 -23.84 -5.18
CA GLY A 736 8.92 -24.70 -4.70
C GLY A 736 9.17 -26.17 -5.06
N ASN A 737 10.43 -26.63 -4.97
CA ASN A 737 10.78 -28.03 -5.25
C ASN A 737 10.39 -28.95 -4.09
N THR A 738 10.35 -30.26 -4.38
CA THR A 738 10.28 -31.28 -3.34
C THR A 738 11.50 -31.18 -2.42
N TRP A 739 11.27 -31.38 -1.13
CA TRP A 739 12.29 -31.42 -0.10
C TRP A 739 11.92 -32.48 0.94
N THR A 740 12.87 -32.86 1.80
CA THR A 740 12.57 -33.73 2.93
C THR A 740 12.51 -32.94 4.22
N LYS A 741 11.66 -33.39 5.14
CA LYS A 741 11.53 -32.80 6.47
C LYS A 741 12.85 -32.79 7.25
N PRO A 742 13.68 -33.85 7.27
CA PRO A 742 15.00 -33.81 7.90
C PRO A 742 15.96 -32.78 7.27
N GLU A 743 16.02 -32.68 5.94
CA GLU A 743 16.89 -31.71 5.27
C GLU A 743 16.43 -30.26 5.49
N CYS A 744 15.11 -30.02 5.47
CA CYS A 744 14.54 -28.72 5.79
C CYS A 744 14.93 -28.28 7.21
N LYS A 745 14.77 -29.18 8.20
CA LYS A 745 15.16 -28.90 9.59
C LYS A 745 16.66 -28.65 9.73
N ARG A 746 17.49 -29.39 9.00
CA ARG A 746 18.96 -29.24 9.03
C ARG A 746 19.44 -27.84 8.64
N VAL A 747 18.80 -27.22 7.64
CA VAL A 747 19.22 -25.89 7.15
C VAL A 747 18.48 -24.73 7.83
N LYS A 748 17.55 -25.02 8.73
CA LYS A 748 16.84 -24.01 9.52
C LYS A 748 17.73 -23.55 10.67
N LEU A 749 18.62 -22.59 10.40
CA LEU A 749 19.69 -22.16 11.31
C LEU A 749 19.19 -21.42 12.55
N PHE A 750 18.06 -20.72 12.46
CA PHE A 750 17.51 -19.92 13.55
C PHE A 750 16.05 -20.26 13.83
N ASN A 751 15.62 -20.12 15.07
CA ASN A 751 14.22 -20.32 15.47
C ASN A 751 13.28 -19.24 14.93
N THR A 752 13.82 -18.06 14.58
CA THR A 752 13.03 -16.95 14.00
C THR A 752 12.71 -17.17 12.53
N TRP A 753 13.42 -18.07 11.86
CA TRP A 753 13.05 -18.55 10.54
C TRP A 753 11.88 -19.49 10.71
N ASP A 754 10.78 -19.25 10.02
CA ASP A 754 9.49 -19.84 10.37
C ASP A 754 8.76 -20.48 9.19
N TRP A 755 9.49 -20.86 8.12
CA TRP A 755 8.93 -21.80 7.14
C TRP A 755 8.64 -23.15 7.81
N ASP A 756 7.59 -23.82 7.33
CA ASP A 756 7.07 -25.02 7.95
C ASP A 756 7.71 -26.27 7.34
N CYS A 757 8.64 -26.87 8.07
CA CYS A 757 9.27 -28.11 7.63
C CYS A 757 8.33 -29.33 7.70
N ASN A 758 7.18 -29.24 8.39
CA ASN A 758 6.21 -30.33 8.45
C ASN A 758 5.39 -30.47 7.17
N THR A 759 5.39 -29.45 6.31
CA THR A 759 4.80 -29.52 4.98
C THR A 759 5.49 -30.59 4.11
N PHE A 760 6.80 -30.83 4.31
CA PHE A 760 7.59 -31.77 3.50
C PHE A 760 7.51 -33.22 3.99
N LEU A 761 7.72 -34.17 3.08
CA LEU A 761 7.72 -35.61 3.35
C LEU A 761 8.97 -36.07 4.12
N ASP A 762 8.87 -37.19 4.84
CA ASP A 762 10.00 -37.75 5.61
C ASP A 762 11.06 -38.46 4.74
N THR A 763 10.66 -39.12 3.64
CA THR A 763 11.56 -39.79 2.69
C THR A 763 11.20 -39.49 1.23
N VAL A 764 12.20 -39.55 0.33
CA VAL A 764 12.06 -39.24 -1.11
C VAL A 764 11.62 -40.46 -1.95
N SER A 765 11.49 -41.65 -1.36
CA SER A 765 11.14 -42.89 -2.07
C SER A 765 9.62 -43.06 -2.22
N GLY A 766 9.00 -43.26 -3.38
CA GLY A 766 9.53 -43.37 -4.74
C GLY A 766 8.52 -44.06 -5.66
N THR A 767 7.81 -43.28 -6.49
CA THR A 767 7.43 -43.66 -7.85
C THR A 767 7.02 -42.40 -8.61
N SER A 768 7.51 -42.29 -9.84
CA SER A 768 6.93 -41.42 -10.84
C SER A 768 5.46 -41.76 -11.00
N SER A 769 4.56 -40.95 -10.47
CA SER A 769 3.33 -40.54 -11.15
C SER A 769 2.59 -39.53 -10.29
N TYR A 770 1.90 -38.66 -10.99
CA TYR A 770 0.83 -37.79 -10.54
C TYR A 770 -0.19 -38.45 -9.56
N GLU A 771 -0.20 -39.79 -9.44
CA GLU A 771 -1.20 -40.60 -8.71
C GLU A 771 -0.98 -40.68 -7.20
N ALA A 772 0.25 -40.60 -6.69
CA ALA A 772 0.49 -40.53 -5.24
C ALA A 772 0.18 -39.14 -4.65
N TYR A 773 0.18 -38.10 -5.51
CA TYR A 773 -0.15 -36.73 -5.13
C TYR A 773 -1.65 -36.42 -5.22
N SER A 774 -2.43 -37.20 -5.97
CA SER A 774 -3.88 -37.05 -6.09
C SER A 774 -4.68 -37.92 -5.11
N SER A 775 -4.04 -38.87 -4.40
CA SER A 775 -4.72 -39.88 -3.58
C SER A 775 -4.56 -39.73 -2.06
N LEU A 776 -3.86 -38.69 -1.58
CA LEU A 776 -3.82 -38.37 -0.14
C LEU A 776 -4.85 -37.28 0.17
N PRO A 777 -5.73 -37.47 1.19
CA PRO A 777 -6.59 -36.40 1.66
C PRO A 777 -5.67 -35.25 2.08
N SER A 778 -5.89 -34.08 1.50
CA SER A 778 -5.27 -32.86 1.97
C SER A 778 -5.60 -32.70 3.45
N THR A 779 -4.61 -32.91 4.32
CA THR A 779 -4.64 -32.25 5.61
C THR A 779 -4.52 -30.77 5.29
N SER A 780 -5.66 -30.09 5.31
CA SER A 780 -5.67 -28.66 5.51
C SER A 780 -4.95 -28.43 6.84
N ALA A 781 -3.64 -28.17 6.80
CA ALA A 781 -3.09 -27.20 7.71
C ALA A 781 -4.01 -26.00 7.53
N ALA A 782 -4.81 -25.70 8.56
CA ALA A 782 -5.77 -24.62 8.51
C ALA A 782 -5.04 -23.40 7.93
N ALA A 783 -5.31 -23.12 6.65
CA ALA A 783 -5.17 -21.78 6.16
C ALA A 783 -6.08 -21.02 7.10
N VAL A 784 -5.48 -20.22 7.98
CA VAL A 784 -6.23 -19.19 8.66
C VAL A 784 -6.89 -18.42 7.53
N GLN A 785 -8.17 -18.72 7.32
CA GLN A 785 -9.04 -17.99 6.41
C GLN A 785 -9.22 -16.63 7.08
N THR A 786 -8.28 -15.75 6.82
CA THR A 786 -8.56 -14.32 6.90
C THR A 786 -9.25 -13.98 5.59
N PRO A 787 -10.43 -13.34 5.60
CA PRO A 787 -11.05 -12.84 4.39
C PRO A 787 -10.01 -12.06 3.59
N ALA A 788 -9.95 -12.31 2.29
CA ALA A 788 -9.22 -11.43 1.40
C ALA A 788 -9.71 -10.01 1.68
N ALA A 789 -8.82 -9.13 2.13
CA ALA A 789 -9.09 -7.71 2.14
C ALA A 789 -9.31 -7.30 0.69
N SER A 790 -10.58 -7.30 0.26
CA SER A 790 -11.03 -6.22 -0.62
C SER A 790 -10.54 -4.93 0.02
N VAL A 791 -10.05 -3.99 -0.79
CA VAL A 791 -9.51 -2.70 -0.30
C VAL A 791 -10.63 -1.94 0.41
N GLN A 792 -10.89 -2.30 1.67
CA GLN A 792 -11.72 -1.61 2.61
C GLN A 792 -10.87 -0.51 3.24
N ALA A 793 -11.50 0.65 3.42
CA ALA A 793 -10.86 1.83 3.98
C ALA A 793 -10.27 1.53 5.37
N PRO A 794 -9.14 2.15 5.74
CA PRO A 794 -8.44 1.84 6.99
C PRO A 794 -9.29 2.16 8.21
N LYS A 795 -9.41 1.19 9.12
CA LYS A 795 -9.76 1.44 10.52
C LYS A 795 -8.60 2.17 11.20
N ALA A 796 -8.87 3.26 11.91
CA ALA A 796 -7.92 3.82 12.87
C ALA A 796 -8.63 4.62 13.98
N ASP A 797 -8.12 4.37 15.17
CA ASP A 797 -8.66 4.68 16.50
C ASP A 797 -8.55 6.14 16.98
N ALA A 798 -9.22 6.34 18.12
CA ALA A 798 -9.34 7.51 18.99
C ALA A 798 -8.02 8.18 19.44
N PRO A 799 -8.06 9.44 19.92
CA PRO A 799 -6.87 10.25 20.15
C PRO A 799 -6.12 9.92 21.46
N VAL A 800 -4.79 9.96 21.37
CA VAL A 800 -3.83 9.84 22.48
C VAL A 800 -3.62 11.19 23.17
N GLY A 801 -3.82 11.24 24.48
CA GLY A 801 -3.27 12.23 25.41
C GLY A 801 -2.18 11.60 26.28
N SER A 802 -1.11 12.36 26.55
CA SER A 802 0.13 11.96 27.22
C SER A 802 0.09 12.08 28.75
N GLU A 803 0.61 11.08 29.48
CA GLU A 803 1.77 11.14 30.43
C GLU A 803 1.81 9.93 31.39
N LYS A 804 3.02 9.63 31.90
CA LYS A 804 3.44 8.41 32.62
C LYS A 804 2.89 8.29 34.06
N ALA A 805 2.45 7.08 34.46
CA ALA A 805 2.75 6.47 35.77
C ALA A 805 2.37 4.97 35.81
N GLN A 806 3.03 4.23 36.71
CA GLN A 806 3.14 2.78 36.93
C GLN A 806 1.88 1.88 36.84
N ALA A 807 2.12 0.62 36.43
CA ALA A 807 1.18 -0.53 36.37
C ALA A 807 0.67 -0.98 37.76
N PRO A 808 -0.50 -1.68 37.85
CA PRO A 808 -0.50 -3.15 37.70
C PRO A 808 -1.74 -3.80 37.02
N ILE A 809 -1.46 -4.95 36.36
CA ILE A 809 -2.23 -6.20 36.16
C ILE A 809 -3.65 -6.15 35.50
N VAL A 810 -3.80 -7.05 34.52
CA VAL A 810 -4.77 -7.18 33.43
C VAL A 810 -6.06 -7.89 33.86
N ASP A 811 -7.21 -7.41 33.35
CA ASP A 811 -8.43 -8.21 33.14
C ASP A 811 -8.83 -8.13 31.65
N GLU A 812 -9.06 -9.30 31.04
CA GLU A 812 -9.34 -9.49 29.62
C GLU A 812 -10.77 -9.06 29.22
N LYS A 813 -10.90 -8.46 28.03
CA LYS A 813 -12.19 -8.10 27.42
C LYS A 813 -12.92 -9.34 26.89
N LYS A 814 -14.21 -9.47 27.25
CA LYS A 814 -15.17 -10.50 26.82
C LYS A 814 -15.39 -10.50 25.28
N ALA A 815 -15.47 -11.69 24.69
CA ALA A 815 -15.89 -11.95 23.31
C ALA A 815 -17.37 -12.39 23.26
N ASP A 816 -18.07 -12.09 22.17
CA ASP A 816 -19.50 -12.37 21.95
C ASP A 816 -19.85 -13.87 22.05
N VAL A 817 -20.90 -14.17 22.83
CA VAL A 817 -21.44 -15.52 23.07
C VAL A 817 -22.67 -15.75 22.20
N SER A 818 -22.77 -16.91 21.52
CA SER A 818 -23.95 -17.29 20.73
C SER A 818 -25.17 -17.54 21.63
N GLY A 819 -26.24 -16.77 21.47
CA GLY A 819 -27.50 -16.98 22.17
C GLY A 819 -28.39 -18.03 21.51
N ALA A 820 -28.95 -18.95 22.30
CA ALA A 820 -30.07 -19.81 21.91
C ALA A 820 -31.39 -19.00 21.90
N PRO A 821 -32.41 -19.39 21.10
CA PRO A 821 -33.66 -18.63 21.01
C PRO A 821 -34.44 -18.69 22.33
N VAL A 822 -34.69 -17.53 22.92
CA VAL A 822 -35.59 -17.35 24.07
C VAL A 822 -37.01 -17.15 23.55
N ALA A 823 -37.97 -17.94 24.02
CA ALA A 823 -39.38 -17.73 23.72
C ALA A 823 -39.87 -16.42 24.39
N PRO A 824 -40.70 -15.60 23.72
CA PRO A 824 -41.17 -14.34 24.30
C PRO A 824 -42.05 -14.60 25.55
N ASP A 825 -41.85 -13.78 26.58
CA ASP A 825 -42.69 -13.60 27.79
C ASP A 825 -42.45 -14.47 29.05
N GLN A 826 -41.22 -14.87 29.37
CA GLN A 826 -40.90 -15.38 30.74
C GLN A 826 -39.85 -14.52 31.48
N PRO A 827 -40.09 -14.10 32.74
CA PRO A 827 -39.15 -13.30 33.51
C PRO A 827 -37.93 -14.12 33.97
N ILE A 828 -36.73 -13.56 33.78
CA ILE A 828 -35.47 -14.16 34.24
C ILE A 828 -35.33 -13.95 35.75
N VAL A 829 -35.26 -15.03 36.53
CA VAL A 829 -35.17 -14.98 38.01
C VAL A 829 -33.75 -14.65 38.50
N HIS A 830 -32.70 -15.20 37.87
CA HIS A 830 -31.29 -14.96 38.21
C HIS A 830 -30.37 -15.38 37.05
N THR A 831 -29.19 -14.75 36.90
CA THR A 831 -28.16 -15.13 35.92
C THR A 831 -26.87 -15.51 36.66
N GLU A 832 -26.34 -16.71 36.42
CA GLU A 832 -25.12 -17.22 37.06
C GLU A 832 -24.07 -17.60 36.00
N GLU A 833 -22.82 -17.13 36.16
CA GLU A 833 -21.68 -17.53 35.34
C GLU A 833 -20.87 -18.60 36.10
N ARG A 834 -20.75 -19.82 35.55
CA ARG A 834 -19.94 -20.90 36.12
C ARG A 834 -19.05 -21.55 35.07
N VAL A 835 -17.79 -21.82 35.44
CA VAL A 835 -16.85 -22.58 34.62
C VAL A 835 -16.99 -24.06 34.95
N GLU A 836 -17.30 -24.88 33.95
CA GLU A 836 -17.36 -26.34 34.07
C GLU A 836 -16.25 -26.96 33.20
N TYR A 837 -15.46 -27.87 33.78
CA TYR A 837 -14.49 -28.65 33.02
C TYR A 837 -15.17 -29.93 32.54
N ARG A 838 -15.07 -30.21 31.24
CA ARG A 838 -15.63 -31.42 30.63
C ARG A 838 -14.58 -32.16 29.83
N ASP A 839 -14.67 -33.48 29.82
CA ASP A 839 -13.88 -34.31 28.93
C ASP A 839 -14.38 -34.23 27.47
N GLN A 840 -13.70 -34.91 26.56
CA GLN A 840 -14.04 -34.96 25.12
C GLN A 840 -15.42 -35.59 24.84
N ASP A 841 -15.96 -36.34 25.79
CA ASP A 841 -17.25 -37.04 25.70
C ASP A 841 -18.37 -36.24 26.40
N GLY A 842 -18.05 -35.07 26.96
CA GLY A 842 -18.99 -34.12 27.56
C GLY A 842 -19.31 -34.36 29.04
N ASN A 843 -18.60 -35.27 29.72
CA ASN A 843 -18.77 -35.55 31.14
C ASN A 843 -18.10 -34.48 31.99
N LEU A 844 -18.75 -34.09 33.09
CA LEU A 844 -18.21 -33.13 34.06
C LEU A 844 -17.05 -33.75 34.84
N LEU A 845 -15.91 -33.06 34.83
CA LEU A 845 -14.73 -33.41 35.61
C LEU A 845 -14.77 -32.68 36.96
N ASP A 846 -14.46 -33.40 38.04
CA ASP A 846 -14.30 -32.79 39.36
C ASP A 846 -12.95 -32.06 39.50
N GLU A 847 -12.81 -31.24 40.54
CA GLU A 847 -11.60 -30.42 40.75
C GLU A 847 -10.32 -31.26 40.91
N GLU A 848 -10.41 -32.47 41.47
CA GLU A 848 -9.25 -33.36 41.63
C GLU A 848 -8.80 -33.94 40.29
N GLN A 849 -9.74 -34.30 39.41
CA GLN A 849 -9.49 -34.79 38.06
C GLN A 849 -8.90 -33.70 37.17
N VAL A 850 -9.42 -32.47 37.24
CA VAL A 850 -8.88 -31.33 36.47
C VAL A 850 -7.44 -31.06 36.88
N LYS A 851 -7.15 -31.08 38.18
CA LYS A 851 -5.79 -30.88 38.70
C LYS A 851 -4.83 -32.00 38.30
N ALA A 852 -5.30 -33.23 38.16
CA ALA A 852 -4.49 -34.36 37.70
C ALA A 852 -4.10 -34.27 36.20
N LEU A 853 -4.88 -33.53 35.41
CA LEU A 853 -4.73 -33.35 33.97
C LEU A 853 -3.99 -32.05 33.59
N GLU A 854 -3.72 -31.18 34.56
CA GLU A 854 -2.99 -29.92 34.36
C GLU A 854 -1.60 -30.15 33.72
N GLY A 855 -1.37 -29.54 32.55
CA GLY A 855 -0.13 -29.67 31.78
C GLY A 855 0.02 -30.94 30.92
N LYS A 856 -0.97 -31.85 30.93
CA LYS A 856 -0.97 -33.09 30.13
C LYS A 856 -1.96 -33.09 28.97
N VAL A 857 -2.91 -32.15 28.97
CA VAL A 857 -3.97 -32.04 27.95
C VAL A 857 -4.11 -30.59 27.48
N GLU A 858 -4.61 -30.40 26.26
CA GLU A 858 -4.93 -29.09 25.70
C GLU A 858 -6.34 -28.68 26.13
N PHE A 859 -6.47 -27.51 26.78
CA PHE A 859 -7.77 -26.98 27.18
C PHE A 859 -8.36 -26.14 26.04
N LYS A 860 -9.59 -26.44 25.63
CA LYS A 860 -10.39 -25.61 24.72
C LYS A 860 -11.58 -25.02 25.47
N THR A 861 -11.62 -23.70 25.61
CA THR A 861 -12.74 -23.00 26.25
C THR A 861 -13.87 -22.81 25.26
N ARG A 862 -15.08 -23.24 25.62
CA ARG A 862 -16.32 -22.99 24.87
C ARG A 862 -17.29 -22.23 25.76
N TYR A 863 -17.79 -21.10 25.27
CA TYR A 863 -18.84 -20.34 25.94
C TYR A 863 -20.20 -20.85 25.48
N GLU A 864 -21.05 -21.27 26.42
CA GLU A 864 -22.40 -21.77 26.14
C GLU A 864 -23.37 -21.16 27.16
N THR A 865 -24.41 -20.51 26.66
CA THR A 865 -25.50 -19.98 27.50
C THR A 865 -26.59 -21.04 27.62
N ARG A 866 -26.92 -21.47 28.85
CA ARG A 866 -28.01 -22.42 29.11
C ARG A 866 -29.10 -21.76 29.95
N THR A 867 -30.35 -21.83 29.47
CA THR A 867 -31.52 -21.39 30.22
C THR A 867 -32.04 -22.56 31.04
N ARG A 868 -32.03 -22.46 32.37
CA ARG A 868 -32.61 -23.44 33.29
C ARG A 868 -33.97 -22.92 33.76
N VAL A 869 -35.00 -23.76 33.68
CA VAL A 869 -36.34 -23.43 34.20
C VAL A 869 -36.42 -24.03 35.61
N ILE A 870 -36.66 -23.18 36.60
CA ILE A 870 -36.82 -23.59 38.00
C ILE A 870 -38.30 -23.50 38.40
N ASP A 871 -38.76 -24.42 39.25
CA ASP A 871 -40.08 -24.36 39.87
C ASP A 871 -40.12 -23.31 41.01
N ALA A 872 -41.30 -23.09 41.58
CA ALA A 872 -41.51 -22.12 42.67
C ALA A 872 -40.74 -22.47 43.97
N ASP A 873 -40.27 -23.71 44.11
CA ASP A 873 -39.49 -24.20 45.24
C ASP A 873 -37.96 -24.21 44.94
N GLY A 874 -37.55 -23.73 43.77
CA GLY A 874 -36.16 -23.58 43.36
C GLY A 874 -35.52 -24.82 42.72
N ASN A 875 -36.30 -25.85 42.35
CA ASN A 875 -35.78 -27.07 41.72
C ASN A 875 -35.80 -26.96 40.19
N GLU A 876 -34.74 -27.45 39.54
CA GLU A 876 -34.60 -27.44 38.08
C GLU A 876 -35.55 -28.44 37.40
N ILE A 877 -36.39 -27.96 36.48
CA ILE A 877 -37.30 -28.77 35.67
C ILE A 877 -36.61 -29.14 34.36
N VAL A 878 -36.33 -30.44 34.16
CA VAL A 878 -35.75 -30.95 32.89
C VAL A 878 -36.89 -31.21 31.89
N PRO A 879 -36.96 -30.52 30.74
CA PRO A 879 -37.98 -30.79 29.73
C PRO A 879 -37.69 -32.11 28.99
N PRO A 880 -38.72 -32.88 28.58
CA PRO A 880 -38.53 -34.13 27.85
C PRO A 880 -37.98 -33.90 26.42
N VAL A 881 -37.04 -34.74 26.02
CA VAL A 881 -36.29 -34.68 24.74
C VAL A 881 -37.24 -34.87 23.55
N ALA A 882 -37.34 -33.86 22.68
CA ALA A 882 -38.04 -33.94 21.40
C ALA A 882 -37.09 -34.36 20.26
N GLN A 883 -37.54 -35.34 19.47
CA GLN A 883 -36.85 -36.01 18.38
C GLN A 883 -36.62 -35.11 17.14
N GLU A 884 -35.55 -35.42 16.39
CA GLU A 884 -35.18 -34.84 15.10
C GLU A 884 -36.23 -35.06 13.98
N VAL A 885 -36.68 -34.01 13.29
CA VAL A 885 -37.10 -34.05 11.86
C VAL A 885 -37.15 -32.61 11.25
N PRO A 886 -37.20 -32.39 9.92
CA PRO A 886 -36.18 -31.65 9.18
C PRO A 886 -36.70 -30.39 8.45
N VAL A 887 -35.76 -29.72 7.77
CA VAL A 887 -35.86 -28.55 6.87
C VAL A 887 -37.20 -28.36 6.13
N ALA A 888 -37.76 -27.15 6.22
CA ALA A 888 -39.01 -26.74 5.58
C ALA A 888 -38.89 -26.49 4.05
N PRO A 889 -39.88 -26.86 3.22
CA PRO A 889 -40.03 -26.40 1.83
C PRO A 889 -40.80 -25.05 1.74
N PRO A 890 -40.79 -24.38 0.56
CA PRO A 890 -41.15 -22.97 0.43
C PRO A 890 -42.67 -22.71 0.38
N HIS A 891 -43.02 -21.50 0.80
CA HIS A 891 -44.35 -20.95 1.02
C HIS A 891 -45.13 -20.65 -0.28
N PRO A 892 -46.47 -20.78 -0.29
CA PRO A 892 -47.32 -20.03 -1.20
C PRO A 892 -48.35 -19.15 -0.46
N ASP A 893 -48.19 -17.85 -0.68
CA ASP A 893 -49.11 -16.71 -0.72
C ASP A 893 -50.64 -16.79 -0.43
N VAL A 894 -51.08 -15.63 0.11
CA VAL A 894 -52.38 -14.88 0.09
C VAL A 894 -53.56 -15.28 0.99
N GLU A 895 -54.20 -14.20 1.47
CA GLU A 895 -55.56 -14.02 2.03
C GLU A 895 -55.63 -14.11 3.56
N GLY A 896 -56.23 -13.17 4.29
CA GLY A 896 -57.01 -11.99 3.97
C GLY A 896 -57.38 -11.32 5.30
N VAL A 897 -57.73 -10.04 5.22
CA VAL A 897 -58.11 -9.17 6.35
C VAL A 897 -59.34 -9.72 7.06
N ASP A 898 -59.34 -9.71 8.39
CA ASP A 898 -60.60 -9.58 9.13
C ASP A 898 -60.53 -8.60 10.30
N ARG A 899 -61.56 -7.77 10.35
CA ARG A 899 -61.83 -6.68 11.28
C ARG A 899 -62.93 -7.16 12.19
N GLU A 900 -62.70 -7.21 13.51
CA GLU A 900 -63.75 -6.97 14.50
C GLU A 900 -63.16 -6.94 15.91
N THR A 901 -63.18 -5.77 16.54
CA THR A 901 -62.95 -5.62 17.98
C THR A 901 -64.09 -4.76 18.53
N PRO A 902 -64.95 -5.29 19.42
CA PRO A 902 -65.96 -4.47 20.07
C PRO A 902 -65.35 -3.68 21.24
N LYS A 903 -65.76 -2.42 21.33
CA LYS A 903 -65.47 -1.46 22.40
C LYS A 903 -66.02 -1.94 23.74
N LEU A 904 -65.27 -1.71 24.82
CA LEU A 904 -65.81 -1.56 26.17
C LEU A 904 -65.40 -0.20 26.76
N VAL A 905 -66.34 0.34 27.53
CA VAL A 905 -66.45 1.71 28.05
C VAL A 905 -66.13 1.72 29.56
N ALA A 906 -65.48 2.80 30.01
CA ALA A 906 -65.48 3.55 31.31
C ALA A 906 -66.01 2.87 32.62
N ASP A 907 -65.58 3.19 33.84
CA ASP A 907 -64.89 4.37 34.39
C ASP A 907 -64.37 4.10 35.83
N ASP A 908 -63.56 5.05 36.33
CA ASP A 908 -63.34 5.50 37.72
C ASP A 908 -62.56 4.66 38.77
N SER A 909 -61.39 5.16 39.20
CA SER A 909 -61.26 6.07 40.36
C SER A 909 -59.79 6.38 40.73
N ILE A 910 -59.52 7.68 40.94
CA ILE A 910 -58.24 8.26 41.43
C ILE A 910 -58.33 8.40 42.96
N PRO A 911 -57.21 8.39 43.71
CA PRO A 911 -56.79 9.65 44.35
C PRO A 911 -55.28 9.97 44.27
N ALA A 912 -54.99 11.27 44.37
CA ALA A 912 -53.73 11.96 44.08
C ALA A 912 -52.87 12.27 45.32
N ALA A 913 -51.61 12.71 45.07
CA ALA A 913 -50.84 13.78 45.73
C ALA A 913 -49.31 13.51 45.56
N GLU A 914 -48.36 14.43 45.48
CA GLU A 914 -48.23 15.89 45.34
C GLU A 914 -46.75 16.17 45.00
N LYS A 915 -46.46 17.31 44.38
CA LYS A 915 -45.08 17.78 44.09
C LYS A 915 -44.48 18.44 45.35
N SER A 916 -43.22 18.12 45.69
CA SER A 916 -42.41 18.91 46.62
C SER A 916 -41.21 19.57 45.93
N VAL A 917 -40.95 20.82 46.34
CA VAL A 917 -40.18 21.88 45.67
C VAL A 917 -38.81 22.08 46.33
N GLU A 918 -38.15 21.00 46.75
CA GLU A 918 -36.89 21.11 47.52
C GLU A 918 -35.64 20.57 46.80
N GLY A 919 -35.77 19.88 45.66
CA GLY A 919 -34.61 19.37 44.91
C GLY A 919 -33.89 20.37 44.00
N GLN A 920 -34.47 21.55 43.75
CA GLN A 920 -33.94 22.53 42.79
C GLN A 920 -33.11 23.67 43.41
N LYS A 921 -33.06 23.79 44.75
CA LYS A 921 -32.24 24.82 45.42
C LYS A 921 -30.87 24.37 45.91
N GLU A 922 -30.62 23.05 46.02
CA GLU A 922 -29.29 22.52 46.39
C GLU A 922 -28.37 22.25 45.18
N ALA A 923 -28.91 22.28 43.95
CA ALA A 923 -28.14 22.02 42.73
C ALA A 923 -27.44 23.28 42.15
N GLU A 924 -27.83 24.49 42.58
CA GLU A 924 -27.25 25.75 42.08
C GLU A 924 -26.04 26.25 42.91
N GLU A 925 -25.73 25.65 44.06
CA GLU A 925 -24.61 26.07 44.94
C GLU A 925 -23.30 25.27 44.78
N LYS A 926 -23.22 24.30 43.85
CA LYS A 926 -22.00 23.47 43.63
C LYS A 926 -21.30 23.67 42.28
N VAL A 927 -21.43 24.84 41.66
CA VAL A 927 -20.67 25.19 40.45
C VAL A 927 -19.40 25.98 40.82
N PRO A 928 -18.18 25.46 40.59
CA PRO A 928 -16.95 26.25 40.75
C PRO A 928 -16.82 27.28 39.63
N LYS A 929 -16.61 28.55 40.00
CA LYS A 929 -16.40 29.68 39.09
C LYS A 929 -14.93 29.75 38.60
N PRO A 930 -14.68 30.09 37.33
CA PRO A 930 -13.33 30.26 36.79
C PRO A 930 -12.68 31.58 37.24
N ALA A 931 -11.36 31.51 37.48
CA ALA A 931 -10.52 32.65 37.81
C ALA A 931 -9.82 33.24 36.58
N SER A 932 -9.59 34.55 36.66
CA SER A 932 -8.72 35.42 35.85
C SER A 932 -9.13 35.81 34.42
N GLU A 933 -9.70 37.01 34.34
CA GLU A 933 -9.34 38.02 33.35
C GLU A 933 -7.84 38.38 33.46
N GLY A 934 -7.21 38.71 32.33
CA GLY A 934 -5.85 39.24 32.32
C GLY A 934 -5.22 39.38 30.94
N ASN A 935 -5.59 40.47 30.25
CA ASN A 935 -4.81 41.26 29.28
C ASN A 935 -5.20 41.19 27.80
N GLU A 936 -6.07 42.14 27.43
CA GLU A 936 -5.94 42.91 26.19
C GLU A 936 -4.86 43.99 26.35
N ALA A 937 -3.90 44.06 25.41
CA ALA A 937 -3.16 45.25 25.01
C ALA A 937 -2.38 44.85 23.74
N THR A 938 -2.73 45.27 22.53
CA THR A 938 -2.43 46.61 22.01
C THR A 938 -3.05 46.76 20.62
N LYS A 939 -3.60 47.95 20.35
CA LYS A 939 -3.99 48.43 19.01
C LYS A 939 -3.20 49.72 18.76
N LYS A 940 -2.56 49.78 17.58
CA LYS A 940 -2.19 50.95 16.75
C LYS A 940 -1.27 52.04 17.31
N ASP A 941 -0.21 52.38 16.55
CA ASP A 941 -0.19 53.57 15.67
C ASP A 941 1.04 53.63 14.72
N GLU A 942 0.75 54.17 13.52
CA GLU A 942 1.54 55.01 12.58
C GLU A 942 2.99 54.65 12.13
N LEU A 943 3.15 54.24 10.86
CA LEU A 943 3.57 55.08 9.71
C LEU A 943 3.47 54.31 8.39
#